data_AF-A0A4Q1C0L0-F1
#
_entry.id   AF-A0A4Q1C0L0-F1
#
_cell.length_a   1.000
_cell.length_b   1.000
_cell.length_c   1.000
_cell.angle_alpha   90.00
_cell.angle_beta   90.00
_cell.angle_gamma   90.00
#
_symmetry.space_group_name_H-M   'P 1'
#
loop_
_entity.id
_entity.type
_entity.pdbx_description
1 polymer ?
#
loop_
_entity_poly.entity_id
_entity_poly.type
_entity_poly.pdbx_seq_one_letter_code
_entity_poly.pdbx_strand_id
1 'polypeptide(L)'
;MKKYTTTLLLVLLLGALAQGPIMAQKQATPISVKTGANESDRDARVQANLKIIQESSDVNAQAIAMLALQPIARAESIPLIIPFLQKNHLAGPAARLLVKLAPFGQDQVGKALVAALQNGPATYQKDMIQALTDINYKAAGSAIEALWPSADQRTNQLILKALATLGTSNAAKILREQAAKAHGLYEPTQALESYLNFVKASKDAQGLSQLDISSWPAGSQTRVYDVLLAKSATPVPFLLGAFSKASNLEVEAYLLKHLMKRASFSQAASIAAAFGKWSDSKKTLFVQAAGNVKASWALALVTQGEASKNASVRTSACIARLKIQGTAGLAKVWSIAASSEVDGIALGEVASNLAANSFFEKAMSSYNRSSASQQTVLLIYASYRQWPAIKSHVWNAVQSNEATRAAAYQVLNRWVTAADFDIVAQKLSDASSETEVKHLQNCITQIQKLDPSVSSKVNAYAVKAKHQLNWIPFVSEAESLVWLGDLVKKSKNLEAIKAYVKSNGKATQNVTQQILRYRKALDLTQDMDTRALVYRGLGRCPSLSSMRTLQIGLQEANARSIAADGLANLFVNNPELQSQMTKAWVMEAMPFISSADLRTSVQKAVDALGNKVGYYSMFNGKDLSGWKGLVDNPVKRRLMSADSLAIKQAKADARMREGWYAKDDELHFTGHGDNLCSVKDYQDFEMYVDWKIEKDGDAGIYLRGAPQVQIWDIARVNVGANVGSGGLYNNQVNPKNPLKLADNPVEDWNTFYIKMVGERVTVYLNGELVVDNTILENYWDRKIPIFVKDAIELQAHGNHIVYRNIYVKELEPQALQTLSEEEKAQGFELLFDGSSLFQWTGNTIDYVPENGDLVIYPKRGGKGNLFTKKEYANFHFKFDFKLTPGANNGLGIRAPLTGDAAYVGMELQILDNTAPVYANLQPYQYHGSVYGIIPAKKGFLKPVGEWNQQEVIADGNRIKVILNGEVILDGDIAEATKGGTPDHKEHPGLFNPKGHIGFLGHGNELRFRNIRVKELVPIETKSKKRK
;
A
#
# COMPACT_ATOMS: atom_id res chain seq x y z
N MET A 1 -31.96 14.97 -24.03
CA MET A 1 -31.93 16.46 -24.07
C MET A 1 -31.82 17.00 -22.65
N LYS A 2 -31.04 18.08 -22.46
CA LYS A 2 -30.61 18.75 -21.21
C LYS A 2 -29.58 17.99 -20.34
N LYS A 3 -28.30 18.26 -20.61
CA LYS A 3 -27.14 18.45 -19.70
C LYS A 3 -25.81 18.02 -20.35
N TYR A 4 -25.38 18.69 -21.44
CA TYR A 4 -24.00 18.60 -21.96
C TYR A 4 -23.64 19.86 -22.78
N THR A 5 -23.81 21.05 -22.21
CA THR A 5 -23.46 22.32 -22.86
C THR A 5 -22.99 23.36 -21.84
N THR A 6 -21.89 23.08 -21.15
CA THR A 6 -21.23 24.11 -20.31
C THR A 6 -19.70 24.00 -20.28
N THR A 7 -19.10 22.86 -20.62
CA THR A 7 -17.64 22.69 -20.48
C THR A 7 -16.82 23.21 -21.66
N LEU A 8 -17.42 23.46 -22.83
CA LEU A 8 -16.67 23.94 -24.00
C LEU A 8 -16.53 25.48 -24.06
N LEU A 9 -17.32 26.23 -23.28
CA LEU A 9 -17.31 27.69 -23.29
C LEU A 9 -16.23 28.30 -22.39
N LEU A 10 -15.71 27.54 -21.40
CA LEU A 10 -14.74 28.04 -20.43
C LEU A 10 -13.28 27.95 -20.90
N VAL A 11 -12.99 27.06 -21.86
CA VAL A 11 -11.63 26.85 -22.39
C VAL A 11 -11.22 27.96 -23.38
N LEU A 12 -12.17 28.69 -23.95
CA LEU A 12 -11.91 29.83 -24.85
C LEU A 12 -11.79 31.18 -24.14
N LEU A 13 -12.02 31.25 -22.82
CA LEU A 13 -12.05 32.51 -22.06
C LEU A 13 -10.87 32.73 -21.10
N LEU A 14 -9.98 31.73 -20.93
CA LEU A 14 -8.83 31.83 -20.00
C LEU A 14 -7.46 31.93 -20.70
N GLY A 15 -7.42 31.99 -22.03
CA GLY A 15 -6.17 32.22 -22.79
C GLY A 15 -5.89 33.70 -23.12
N ALA A 16 -6.72 34.65 -22.67
CA ALA A 16 -6.69 36.04 -23.13
C ALA A 16 -6.38 37.08 -22.03
N LEU A 17 -5.65 36.70 -20.98
CA LEU A 17 -5.18 37.64 -19.95
C LEU A 17 -3.74 37.34 -19.52
N ALA A 18 -2.78 37.53 -20.44
CA ALA A 18 -1.41 37.94 -20.14
C ALA A 18 -0.64 38.10 -21.45
N GLN A 19 -0.47 39.34 -21.92
CA GLN A 19 0.80 39.90 -22.41
C GLN A 19 0.56 41.25 -23.11
N GLY A 20 1.40 42.23 -22.77
CA GLY A 20 1.45 43.57 -23.33
C GLY A 20 2.00 43.62 -24.77
N PRO A 21 2.17 44.82 -25.34
CA PRO A 21 1.82 45.12 -26.73
C PRO A 21 2.98 44.85 -27.70
N ILE A 22 2.72 44.22 -28.85
CA ILE A 22 3.46 44.42 -30.11
C ILE A 22 2.55 44.06 -31.30
N MET A 23 2.38 45.07 -32.16
CA MET A 23 2.09 45.12 -33.61
C MET A 23 1.05 44.23 -34.30
N ALA A 24 0.23 44.92 -35.09
CA ALA A 24 -0.86 44.43 -35.91
C ALA A 24 -0.45 43.44 -37.01
N GLN A 25 -1.13 42.29 -37.05
CA GLN A 25 -1.60 41.65 -38.27
C GLN A 25 -3.07 41.27 -38.07
N LYS A 26 -3.95 41.71 -38.99
CA LYS A 26 -5.38 41.35 -39.00
C LYS A 26 -5.53 39.82 -39.12
N GLN A 27 -5.69 39.11 -38.01
CA GLN A 27 -6.20 37.74 -38.01
C GLN A 27 -7.71 37.79 -38.27
N ALA A 28 -8.16 37.25 -39.40
CA ALA A 28 -9.58 37.07 -39.70
C ALA A 28 -10.15 35.96 -38.80
N THR A 29 -11.01 36.32 -37.85
CA THR A 29 -11.68 35.39 -36.94
C THR A 29 -12.90 34.73 -37.60
N PRO A 30 -13.10 33.41 -37.45
CA PRO A 30 -14.32 32.72 -37.91
C PRO A 30 -15.58 33.23 -37.23
N ILE A 31 -16.66 33.45 -38.00
CA ILE A 31 -17.93 33.99 -37.47
C ILE A 31 -18.76 32.88 -36.84
N SER A 32 -18.80 32.85 -35.50
CA SER A 32 -19.67 31.98 -34.69
C SER A 32 -21.12 32.49 -34.60
N VAL A 33 -22.02 31.53 -34.36
CA VAL A 33 -23.49 31.59 -34.38
C VAL A 33 -24.08 32.69 -33.48
N LYS A 34 -24.75 33.67 -34.10
CA LYS A 34 -25.98 34.29 -33.56
C LYS A 34 -27.11 34.06 -34.56
N THR A 35 -28.26 33.71 -34.02
CA THR A 35 -29.52 33.42 -34.71
C THR A 35 -30.01 34.64 -35.49
N GLY A 36 -29.74 34.70 -36.80
CA GLY A 36 -30.35 35.59 -37.77
C GLY A 36 -31.22 34.78 -38.73
N ALA A 37 -32.46 35.21 -38.93
CA ALA A 37 -33.57 34.41 -39.47
C ALA A 37 -33.80 34.58 -40.99
N ASN A 38 -32.79 34.88 -41.81
CA ASN A 38 -32.94 34.99 -43.26
C ASN A 38 -31.86 34.20 -44.05
N GLU A 39 -32.20 33.78 -45.28
CA GLU A 39 -31.32 32.99 -46.16
C GLU A 39 -30.06 33.75 -46.62
N SER A 40 -30.16 35.07 -46.78
CA SER A 40 -29.05 35.96 -47.16
C SER A 40 -27.91 35.93 -46.15
N ASP A 41 -28.21 35.97 -44.84
CA ASP A 41 -27.21 35.90 -43.77
C ASP A 41 -26.52 34.53 -43.71
N ARG A 42 -27.21 33.45 -44.07
CA ARG A 42 -26.63 32.10 -44.16
C ARG A 42 -25.66 32.01 -45.32
N ASP A 43 -26.04 32.48 -46.50
CA ASP A 43 -25.21 32.42 -47.72
C ASP A 43 -23.93 33.24 -47.53
N ALA A 44 -24.05 34.45 -46.98
CA ALA A 44 -22.90 35.27 -46.63
C ALA A 44 -21.94 34.56 -45.66
N ARG A 45 -22.48 33.81 -44.68
CA ARG A 45 -21.67 33.03 -43.72
C ARG A 45 -21.03 31.79 -44.32
N VAL A 46 -21.71 31.12 -45.24
CA VAL A 46 -21.13 30.00 -46.00
C VAL A 46 -19.96 30.52 -46.84
N GLN A 47 -20.16 31.60 -47.59
CA GLN A 47 -19.10 32.22 -48.40
C GLN A 47 -17.93 32.73 -47.54
N ALA A 48 -18.20 33.35 -46.39
CA ALA A 48 -17.15 33.80 -45.48
C ALA A 48 -16.30 32.65 -44.92
N ASN A 49 -16.92 31.54 -44.52
CA ASN A 49 -16.17 30.37 -44.05
C ASN A 49 -15.40 29.68 -45.19
N LEU A 50 -15.97 29.58 -46.39
CA LEU A 50 -15.27 29.07 -47.57
C LEU A 50 -14.04 29.92 -47.92
N LYS A 51 -14.17 31.24 -47.85
CA LYS A 51 -13.07 32.19 -48.06
C LYS A 51 -11.95 31.99 -47.02
N ILE A 52 -12.30 31.82 -45.75
CA ILE A 52 -11.32 31.51 -44.69
C ILE A 52 -10.60 30.19 -44.97
N ILE A 53 -11.32 29.15 -45.42
CA ILE A 53 -10.72 27.86 -45.77
C ILE A 53 -9.76 27.98 -46.98
N GLN A 54 -10.04 28.89 -47.91
CA GLN A 54 -9.24 29.09 -49.13
C GLN A 54 -8.02 29.98 -48.92
N GLU A 55 -8.17 31.07 -48.16
CA GLU A 55 -7.17 32.14 -48.08
C GLU A 55 -6.27 32.07 -46.84
N SER A 56 -6.73 31.43 -45.75
CA SER A 56 -5.91 31.29 -44.55
C SER A 56 -4.72 30.37 -44.80
N SER A 57 -3.55 30.67 -44.24
CA SER A 57 -2.41 29.75 -44.16
C SER A 57 -2.42 28.89 -42.89
N ASP A 58 -3.29 29.20 -41.92
CA ASP A 58 -3.43 28.45 -40.66
C ASP A 58 -4.37 27.26 -40.83
N VAL A 59 -3.79 26.06 -40.75
CA VAL A 59 -4.44 24.74 -40.79
C VAL A 59 -5.58 24.63 -39.77
N ASN A 60 -5.41 25.18 -38.57
CA ASN A 60 -6.43 25.14 -37.52
C ASN A 60 -7.60 26.06 -37.83
N ALA A 61 -7.33 27.28 -38.33
CA ALA A 61 -8.38 28.20 -38.77
C ALA A 61 -9.21 27.61 -39.92
N GLN A 62 -8.56 26.93 -40.87
CA GLN A 62 -9.24 26.23 -41.96
C GLN A 62 -10.11 25.06 -41.43
N ALA A 63 -9.62 24.27 -40.48
CA ALA A 63 -10.38 23.17 -39.88
C ALA A 63 -11.58 23.67 -39.06
N ILE A 64 -11.43 24.76 -38.31
CA ILE A 64 -12.51 25.40 -37.55
C ILE A 64 -13.58 25.96 -38.49
N ALA A 65 -13.17 26.62 -39.58
CA ALA A 65 -14.10 27.13 -40.58
C ALA A 65 -14.87 25.98 -41.28
N MET A 66 -14.22 24.85 -41.56
CA MET A 66 -14.88 23.65 -42.09
C MET A 66 -15.91 23.06 -41.12
N LEU A 67 -15.62 23.07 -39.81
CA LEU A 67 -16.59 22.67 -38.77
C LEU A 67 -17.77 23.65 -38.69
N ALA A 68 -17.50 24.96 -38.82
CA ALA A 68 -18.52 26.01 -38.79
C ALA A 68 -19.50 25.94 -39.97
N LEU A 69 -19.12 25.29 -41.08
CA LEU A 69 -20.01 25.00 -42.20
C LEU A 69 -21.07 23.93 -41.87
N GLN A 70 -20.83 23.01 -40.94
CA GLN A 70 -21.73 21.87 -40.68
C GLN A 70 -23.20 22.23 -40.41
N PRO A 71 -23.55 23.26 -39.60
CA PRO A 71 -24.95 23.61 -39.35
C PRO A 71 -25.60 24.42 -40.49
N ILE A 72 -24.80 25.06 -41.36
CA ILE A 72 -25.28 26.08 -42.31
C ILE A 72 -25.19 25.67 -43.79
N ALA A 73 -24.36 24.69 -44.11
CA ALA A 73 -24.25 24.16 -45.47
C ALA A 73 -25.56 23.49 -45.93
N ARG A 74 -25.87 23.61 -47.21
CA ARG A 74 -27.02 22.98 -47.89
C ARG A 74 -26.56 22.44 -49.26
N ALA A 75 -27.52 22.08 -50.12
CA ALA A 75 -27.28 21.44 -51.41
C ALA A 75 -26.26 22.21 -52.28
N GLU A 76 -26.43 23.52 -52.38
CA GLU A 76 -25.58 24.42 -53.18
C GLU A 76 -24.14 24.55 -52.63
N SER A 77 -23.89 24.12 -51.38
CA SER A 77 -22.54 24.09 -50.79
C SER A 77 -21.73 22.87 -51.24
N ILE A 78 -22.37 21.81 -51.77
CA ILE A 78 -21.72 20.56 -52.20
C ILE A 78 -20.58 20.81 -53.20
N PRO A 79 -20.79 21.50 -54.34
CA PRO A 79 -19.71 21.75 -55.31
C PRO A 79 -18.57 22.60 -54.73
N LEU A 80 -18.85 23.42 -53.71
CA LEU A 80 -17.85 24.28 -53.07
C LEU A 80 -16.98 23.52 -52.07
N ILE A 81 -17.48 22.42 -51.51
CA ILE A 81 -16.76 21.60 -50.51
C ILE A 81 -15.91 20.51 -51.18
N ILE A 82 -16.35 19.99 -52.33
CA ILE A 82 -15.67 18.92 -53.09
C ILE A 82 -14.16 19.18 -53.31
N PRO A 83 -13.70 20.39 -53.70
CA PRO A 83 -12.28 20.64 -53.93
C PRO A 83 -11.40 20.38 -52.70
N PHE A 84 -11.95 20.46 -51.49
CA PHE A 84 -11.18 20.23 -50.25
C PHE A 84 -10.94 18.76 -49.94
N LEU A 85 -11.59 17.83 -50.67
CA LEU A 85 -11.27 16.40 -50.60
C LEU A 85 -9.85 16.09 -51.09
N GLN A 86 -9.24 16.98 -51.87
CA GLN A 86 -7.87 16.84 -52.39
C GLN A 86 -6.81 17.49 -51.49
N LYS A 87 -7.20 18.22 -50.44
CA LYS A 87 -6.26 18.89 -49.52
C LYS A 87 -5.96 17.99 -48.33
N ASN A 88 -4.68 17.63 -48.12
CA ASN A 88 -4.24 16.68 -47.10
C ASN A 88 -4.97 16.86 -45.76
N HIS A 89 -4.85 17.97 -45.04
CA HIS A 89 -5.43 18.11 -43.69
C HIS A 89 -6.95 18.40 -43.65
N LEU A 90 -7.62 18.64 -44.79
CA LEU A 90 -9.04 18.98 -44.87
C LEU A 90 -9.92 17.87 -45.46
N ALA A 91 -9.33 16.86 -46.09
CA ALA A 91 -10.06 15.81 -46.78
C ALA A 91 -11.03 15.05 -45.86
N GLY A 92 -10.58 14.63 -44.67
CA GLY A 92 -11.45 13.97 -43.68
C GLY A 92 -12.61 14.84 -43.19
N PRO A 93 -12.36 16.08 -42.70
CA PRO A 93 -13.43 17.03 -42.35
C PRO A 93 -14.43 17.30 -43.48
N ALA A 94 -13.95 17.46 -44.72
CA ALA A 94 -14.79 17.68 -45.90
C ALA A 94 -15.69 16.48 -46.20
N ALA A 95 -15.15 15.25 -46.16
CA ALA A 95 -15.94 14.04 -46.37
C ALA A 95 -17.06 13.88 -45.33
N ARG A 96 -16.79 14.14 -44.05
CA ARG A 96 -17.82 14.08 -42.99
C ARG A 96 -18.94 15.11 -43.19
N LEU A 97 -18.61 16.30 -43.70
CA LEU A 97 -19.62 17.30 -44.04
C LEU A 97 -20.45 16.86 -45.26
N LEU A 98 -19.81 16.32 -46.29
CA LEU A 98 -20.50 15.82 -47.48
C LEU A 98 -21.45 14.66 -47.17
N VAL A 99 -21.11 13.77 -46.22
CA VAL A 99 -22.04 12.71 -45.73
C VAL A 99 -23.35 13.32 -45.23
N LYS A 100 -23.28 14.44 -44.48
CA LYS A 100 -24.49 15.13 -43.97
C LYS A 100 -25.30 15.78 -45.10
N LEU A 101 -24.64 16.18 -46.18
CA LEU A 101 -25.28 16.83 -47.34
C LEU A 101 -25.76 15.83 -48.39
N ALA A 102 -25.39 14.56 -48.29
CA ALA A 102 -25.77 13.51 -49.23
C ALA A 102 -27.28 13.41 -49.51
N PRO A 103 -28.20 13.62 -48.54
CA PRO A 103 -29.64 13.62 -48.83
C PRO A 103 -30.07 14.66 -49.90
N PHE A 104 -29.28 15.71 -50.12
CA PHE A 104 -29.58 16.77 -51.08
C PHE A 104 -28.87 16.61 -52.44
N GLY A 105 -27.97 15.63 -52.58
CA GLY A 105 -27.11 15.49 -53.76
C GLY A 105 -26.25 14.22 -53.74
N GLN A 106 -26.87 13.08 -53.44
CA GLN A 106 -26.16 11.83 -53.13
C GLN A 106 -25.25 11.35 -54.26
N ASP A 107 -25.67 11.47 -55.52
CA ASP A 107 -24.87 11.03 -56.66
C ASP A 107 -23.64 11.92 -56.90
N GLN A 108 -23.82 13.24 -56.75
CA GLN A 108 -22.72 14.20 -56.85
C GLN A 108 -21.71 14.00 -55.71
N VAL A 109 -22.18 13.84 -54.48
CA VAL A 109 -21.35 13.54 -53.30
C VAL A 109 -20.64 12.20 -53.47
N GLY A 110 -21.37 11.16 -53.88
CA GLY A 110 -20.84 9.82 -54.09
C GLY A 110 -19.74 9.78 -55.14
N LYS A 111 -19.96 10.38 -56.32
CA LYS A 111 -18.93 10.49 -57.38
C LYS A 111 -17.69 11.22 -56.90
N ALA A 112 -17.85 12.32 -56.16
CA ALA A 112 -16.73 13.09 -55.63
C ALA A 112 -15.91 12.30 -54.59
N LEU A 113 -16.58 11.58 -53.69
CA LEU A 113 -15.92 10.73 -52.70
C LEU A 113 -15.23 9.51 -53.34
N VAL A 114 -15.81 8.92 -54.40
CA VAL A 114 -15.14 7.87 -55.20
C VAL A 114 -13.89 8.41 -55.89
N ALA A 115 -13.97 9.58 -56.52
CA ALA A 115 -12.82 10.22 -57.14
C ALA A 115 -11.72 10.54 -56.13
N ALA A 116 -12.08 11.01 -54.92
CA ALA A 116 -11.15 11.25 -53.82
C ALA A 116 -10.56 9.96 -53.23
N LEU A 117 -11.32 8.86 -53.21
CA LEU A 117 -10.81 7.56 -52.81
C LEU A 117 -9.74 7.04 -53.78
N GLN A 118 -9.92 7.27 -55.08
CA GLN A 118 -9.01 6.79 -56.13
C GLN A 118 -7.77 7.67 -56.30
N ASN A 119 -7.94 8.99 -56.24
CA ASN A 119 -6.90 9.95 -56.64
C ASN A 119 -6.50 10.93 -55.53
N GLY A 120 -7.10 10.84 -54.34
CA GLY A 120 -6.87 11.76 -53.22
C GLY A 120 -5.79 11.31 -52.23
N PRO A 121 -5.60 12.08 -51.14
CA PRO A 121 -4.57 11.80 -50.14
C PRO A 121 -4.71 10.43 -49.47
N ALA A 122 -3.66 9.60 -49.53
CA ALA A 122 -3.63 8.27 -48.91
C ALA A 122 -3.94 8.30 -47.40
N THR A 123 -3.53 9.37 -46.69
CA THR A 123 -3.77 9.58 -45.25
C THR A 123 -5.26 9.55 -44.87
N TYR A 124 -6.17 9.89 -45.78
CA TYR A 124 -7.62 9.99 -45.52
C TYR A 124 -8.46 8.97 -46.31
N GLN A 125 -7.83 7.96 -46.89
CA GLN A 125 -8.50 6.88 -47.60
C GLN A 125 -9.58 6.20 -46.73
N LYS A 126 -9.30 6.01 -45.43
CA LYS A 126 -10.23 5.43 -44.43
C LYS A 126 -11.49 6.28 -44.27
N ASP A 127 -11.35 7.61 -44.21
CA ASP A 127 -12.49 8.54 -44.12
C ASP A 127 -13.38 8.46 -45.37
N MET A 128 -12.80 8.29 -46.57
CA MET A 128 -13.56 8.13 -47.82
C MET A 128 -14.35 6.82 -47.85
N ILE A 129 -13.72 5.69 -47.48
CA ILE A 129 -14.39 4.38 -47.41
C ILE A 129 -15.56 4.44 -46.42
N GLN A 130 -15.34 5.03 -45.24
CA GLN A 130 -16.38 5.16 -44.23
C GLN A 130 -17.51 6.10 -44.70
N ALA A 131 -17.18 7.24 -45.31
CA ALA A 131 -18.17 8.19 -45.83
C ALA A 131 -19.06 7.57 -46.92
N LEU A 132 -18.47 6.86 -47.90
CA LEU A 132 -19.19 6.17 -48.97
C LEU A 132 -20.10 5.05 -48.43
N THR A 133 -19.65 4.36 -47.39
CA THR A 133 -20.44 3.33 -46.70
C THR A 133 -21.62 3.95 -45.93
N ASP A 134 -21.40 5.05 -45.21
CA ASP A 134 -22.43 5.72 -44.40
C ASP A 134 -23.57 6.28 -45.26
N ILE A 135 -23.26 6.77 -46.47
CA ILE A 135 -24.28 7.22 -47.43
C ILE A 135 -24.87 6.08 -48.28
N ASN A 136 -24.44 4.83 -48.06
CA ASN A 136 -24.86 3.63 -48.81
C ASN A 136 -24.77 3.79 -50.34
N TYR A 137 -23.69 4.41 -50.84
CA TYR A 137 -23.54 4.69 -52.28
C TYR A 137 -23.04 3.47 -53.06
N LYS A 138 -23.98 2.71 -53.63
CA LYS A 138 -23.73 1.40 -54.28
C LYS A 138 -22.66 1.43 -55.39
N ALA A 139 -22.61 2.50 -56.19
CA ALA A 139 -21.63 2.63 -57.27
C ALA A 139 -20.16 2.67 -56.78
N ALA A 140 -19.91 2.95 -55.49
CA ALA A 140 -18.57 2.88 -54.91
C ALA A 140 -18.09 1.44 -54.62
N GLY A 141 -18.98 0.44 -54.67
CA GLY A 141 -18.68 -0.92 -54.25
C GLY A 141 -17.44 -1.50 -54.95
N SER A 142 -17.37 -1.43 -56.28
CA SER A 142 -16.22 -1.95 -57.05
C SER A 142 -14.93 -1.18 -56.78
N ALA A 143 -15.00 0.13 -56.56
CA ALA A 143 -13.83 0.95 -56.24
C ALA A 143 -13.26 0.63 -54.85
N ILE A 144 -14.13 0.35 -53.87
CA ILE A 144 -13.72 -0.06 -52.52
C ILE A 144 -13.23 -1.52 -52.52
N GLU A 145 -13.88 -2.41 -53.28
CA GLU A 145 -13.44 -3.80 -53.44
C GLU A 145 -12.03 -3.91 -54.01
N ALA A 146 -11.66 -3.05 -54.97
CA ALA A 146 -10.32 -3.03 -55.56
C ALA A 146 -9.20 -2.72 -54.56
N LEU A 147 -9.51 -2.19 -53.37
CA LEU A 147 -8.56 -1.93 -52.29
C LEU A 147 -8.32 -3.16 -51.39
N TRP A 148 -9.04 -4.25 -51.63
CA TRP A 148 -8.91 -5.50 -50.87
C TRP A 148 -7.86 -6.45 -51.49
N PRO A 149 -6.94 -7.04 -50.71
CA PRO A 149 -6.66 -6.76 -49.29
C PRO A 149 -5.70 -5.56 -49.13
N SER A 150 -5.90 -4.78 -48.06
CA SER A 150 -4.97 -3.74 -47.62
C SER A 150 -3.97 -4.29 -46.60
N ALA A 151 -2.78 -3.68 -46.52
CA ALA A 151 -1.80 -3.95 -45.46
C ALA A 151 -2.27 -3.44 -44.08
N ASP A 152 -3.18 -2.46 -44.04
CA ASP A 152 -3.71 -1.88 -42.81
C ASP A 152 -5.00 -2.59 -42.36
N GLN A 153 -4.98 -3.16 -41.14
CA GLN A 153 -6.11 -3.92 -40.60
C GLN A 153 -7.38 -3.07 -40.41
N ARG A 154 -7.24 -1.78 -40.08
CA ARG A 154 -8.38 -0.87 -39.90
C ARG A 154 -9.02 -0.52 -41.25
N THR A 155 -8.24 -0.40 -42.32
CA THR A 155 -8.73 -0.26 -43.69
C THR A 155 -9.48 -1.51 -44.12
N ASN A 156 -8.92 -2.70 -43.86
CA ASN A 156 -9.60 -3.97 -44.13
C ASN A 156 -10.95 -4.08 -43.41
N GLN A 157 -11.03 -3.67 -42.14
CA GLN A 157 -12.29 -3.61 -41.41
C GLN A 157 -13.35 -2.76 -42.12
N LEU A 158 -12.96 -1.55 -42.55
CA LEU A 158 -13.85 -0.62 -43.24
C LEU A 158 -14.28 -1.16 -44.61
N ILE A 159 -13.38 -1.82 -45.34
CA ILE A 159 -13.68 -2.47 -46.62
C ILE A 159 -14.70 -3.60 -46.42
N LEU A 160 -14.50 -4.51 -45.47
CA LEU A 160 -15.44 -5.61 -45.23
C LEU A 160 -16.82 -5.09 -44.82
N LYS A 161 -16.88 -4.06 -43.96
CA LYS A 161 -18.14 -3.40 -43.61
C LYS A 161 -18.81 -2.75 -44.84
N ALA A 162 -18.02 -2.12 -45.70
CA ALA A 162 -18.50 -1.52 -46.95
C ALA A 162 -19.04 -2.59 -47.91
N LEU A 163 -18.35 -3.70 -48.11
CA LEU A 163 -18.80 -4.82 -48.95
C LEU A 163 -20.11 -5.41 -48.44
N ALA A 164 -20.25 -5.57 -47.11
CA ALA A 164 -21.48 -6.07 -46.50
C ALA A 164 -22.68 -5.11 -46.69
N THR A 165 -22.42 -3.79 -46.71
CA THR A 165 -23.46 -2.76 -46.80
C THR A 165 -23.81 -2.42 -48.25
N LEU A 166 -22.80 -2.20 -49.08
CA LEU A 166 -22.93 -1.77 -50.47
C LEU A 166 -23.23 -2.95 -51.40
N GLY A 167 -22.60 -4.10 -51.16
CA GLY A 167 -22.78 -5.28 -52.01
C GLY A 167 -22.11 -5.13 -53.37
N THR A 168 -21.34 -6.14 -53.75
CA THR A 168 -20.63 -6.24 -55.02
C THR A 168 -20.72 -7.68 -55.53
N SER A 169 -20.27 -7.94 -56.76
CA SER A 169 -20.26 -9.29 -57.33
C SER A 169 -19.44 -10.29 -56.50
N ASN A 170 -18.36 -9.85 -55.84
CA ASN A 170 -17.52 -10.71 -55.01
C ASN A 170 -17.77 -10.58 -53.49
N ALA A 171 -18.60 -9.65 -53.02
CA ALA A 171 -18.83 -9.40 -51.59
C ALA A 171 -19.18 -10.69 -50.83
N ALA A 172 -20.10 -11.50 -51.35
CA ALA A 172 -20.51 -12.75 -50.71
C ALA A 172 -19.35 -13.74 -50.55
N LYS A 173 -18.48 -13.85 -51.57
CA LYS A 173 -17.29 -14.72 -51.56
C LYS A 173 -16.25 -14.22 -50.56
N ILE A 174 -15.88 -12.94 -50.66
CA ILE A 174 -14.86 -12.31 -49.81
C ILE A 174 -15.27 -12.39 -48.34
N LEU A 175 -16.49 -11.97 -47.99
CA LEU A 175 -16.99 -11.98 -46.62
C LEU A 175 -17.06 -13.40 -46.03
N ARG A 176 -17.52 -14.38 -46.82
CA ARG A 176 -17.56 -15.78 -46.40
C ARG A 176 -16.16 -16.33 -46.13
N GLU A 177 -15.21 -16.10 -47.04
CA GLU A 177 -13.83 -16.56 -46.90
C GLU A 177 -13.15 -15.94 -45.68
N GLN A 178 -13.35 -14.63 -45.43
CA GLN A 178 -12.76 -13.98 -44.26
C GLN A 178 -13.42 -14.41 -42.95
N ALA A 179 -14.75 -14.58 -42.92
CA ALA A 179 -15.43 -15.12 -41.75
C ALA A 179 -14.94 -16.55 -41.44
N ALA A 180 -14.68 -17.37 -42.47
CA ALA A 180 -14.11 -18.70 -42.31
C ALA A 180 -12.67 -18.67 -41.79
N LYS A 181 -11.80 -17.83 -42.38
CA LYS A 181 -10.40 -17.63 -41.95
C LYS A 181 -10.29 -17.09 -40.52
N ALA A 182 -11.25 -16.29 -40.09
CA ALA A 182 -11.29 -15.78 -38.73
C ALA A 182 -11.65 -16.86 -37.70
N HIS A 183 -12.11 -18.05 -38.11
CA HIS A 183 -12.55 -19.13 -37.24
C HIS A 183 -13.56 -18.68 -36.17
N GLY A 184 -14.37 -17.67 -36.49
CA GLY A 184 -15.32 -17.05 -35.57
C GLY A 184 -14.70 -16.29 -34.39
N LEU A 185 -13.41 -15.94 -34.42
CA LEU A 185 -12.78 -15.12 -33.39
C LEU A 185 -13.18 -13.64 -33.54
N TYR A 186 -13.14 -12.92 -32.42
CA TYR A 186 -13.22 -11.46 -32.45
C TYR A 186 -11.85 -10.92 -32.84
N GLU A 187 -11.75 -10.40 -34.06
CA GLU A 187 -10.50 -9.89 -34.63
C GLU A 187 -10.69 -8.47 -35.20
N PRO A 188 -9.60 -7.68 -35.36
CA PRO A 188 -9.68 -6.26 -35.70
C PRO A 188 -10.48 -5.91 -36.96
N THR A 189 -10.57 -6.82 -37.94
CA THR A 189 -11.33 -6.63 -39.19
C THR A 189 -12.82 -6.93 -39.06
N GLN A 190 -13.26 -7.54 -37.96
CA GLN A 190 -14.65 -7.90 -37.67
C GLN A 190 -15.35 -8.64 -38.84
N ALA A 191 -14.63 -9.56 -39.49
CA ALA A 191 -15.07 -10.24 -40.70
C ALA A 191 -16.38 -11.03 -40.52
N LEU A 192 -16.52 -11.75 -39.39
CA LEU A 192 -17.74 -12.51 -39.09
C LEU A 192 -18.95 -11.58 -38.95
N GLU A 193 -18.81 -10.43 -38.28
CA GLU A 193 -19.92 -9.48 -38.08
C GLU A 193 -20.39 -8.90 -39.42
N SER A 194 -19.45 -8.49 -40.27
CA SER A 194 -19.73 -8.03 -41.62
C SER A 194 -20.46 -9.09 -42.45
N TYR A 195 -20.02 -10.36 -42.40
CA TYR A 195 -20.67 -11.44 -43.15
C TYR A 195 -22.10 -11.75 -42.63
N LEU A 196 -22.29 -11.81 -41.31
CA LEU A 196 -23.62 -12.04 -40.73
C LEU A 196 -24.60 -10.92 -41.10
N ASN A 197 -24.14 -9.66 -41.09
CA ASN A 197 -24.97 -8.53 -41.50
C ASN A 197 -25.33 -8.58 -42.99
N PHE A 198 -24.39 -8.98 -43.85
CA PHE A 198 -24.65 -9.23 -45.27
C PHE A 198 -25.74 -10.30 -45.48
N VAL A 199 -25.64 -11.45 -44.79
CA VAL A 199 -26.62 -12.55 -44.92
C VAL A 199 -27.99 -12.20 -44.33
N LYS A 200 -28.05 -11.36 -43.29
CA LYS A 200 -29.33 -10.84 -42.77
C LYS A 200 -30.07 -10.03 -43.84
N ALA A 201 -29.35 -9.19 -44.58
CA ALA A 201 -29.89 -8.36 -45.65
C ALA A 201 -30.15 -9.13 -46.97
N SER A 202 -29.54 -10.30 -47.18
CA SER A 202 -29.76 -11.14 -48.36
C SER A 202 -30.99 -12.06 -48.23
N LYS A 203 -31.51 -12.56 -49.36
CA LYS A 203 -32.52 -13.64 -49.39
C LYS A 203 -31.90 -15.04 -49.31
N ASP A 204 -30.60 -15.17 -49.62
CA ASP A 204 -29.88 -16.43 -49.66
C ASP A 204 -28.94 -16.58 -48.44
N ALA A 205 -29.13 -17.66 -47.68
CA ALA A 205 -28.31 -18.04 -46.54
C ALA A 205 -27.51 -19.34 -46.78
N GLN A 206 -27.52 -19.89 -48.01
CA GLN A 206 -26.87 -21.15 -48.35
C GLN A 206 -25.37 -21.12 -48.02
N GLY A 207 -24.68 -20.02 -48.37
CA GLY A 207 -23.27 -19.85 -48.06
C GLY A 207 -22.94 -19.90 -46.56
N LEU A 208 -23.82 -19.36 -45.71
CA LEU A 208 -23.66 -19.38 -44.25
C LEU A 208 -23.91 -20.79 -43.69
N SER A 209 -24.89 -21.51 -44.24
CA SER A 209 -25.23 -22.88 -43.81
C SER A 209 -24.15 -23.93 -44.14
N GLN A 210 -23.27 -23.63 -45.10
CA GLN A 210 -22.16 -24.49 -45.52
C GLN A 210 -20.86 -24.26 -44.74
N LEU A 211 -20.81 -23.25 -43.85
CA LEU A 211 -19.63 -23.03 -43.03
C LEU A 211 -19.51 -24.14 -41.98
N ASP A 212 -18.32 -24.74 -41.90
CA ASP A 212 -17.97 -25.57 -40.76
C ASP A 212 -17.63 -24.67 -39.57
N ILE A 213 -18.60 -24.52 -38.68
CA ILE A 213 -18.50 -23.71 -37.46
C ILE A 213 -18.21 -24.56 -36.22
N SER A 214 -18.03 -25.88 -36.37
CA SER A 214 -17.95 -26.81 -35.24
C SER A 214 -16.79 -26.49 -34.27
N SER A 215 -15.69 -25.97 -34.81
CA SER A 215 -14.49 -25.56 -34.07
C SER A 215 -14.50 -24.11 -33.56
N TRP A 216 -15.53 -23.33 -33.89
CA TRP A 216 -15.56 -21.90 -33.56
C TRP A 216 -15.94 -21.66 -32.09
N PRO A 217 -15.63 -20.50 -31.51
CA PRO A 217 -16.12 -20.14 -30.18
C PRO A 217 -17.66 -20.20 -30.07
N ALA A 218 -18.18 -20.64 -28.92
CA ALA A 218 -19.61 -20.84 -28.70
C ALA A 218 -20.45 -19.61 -29.04
N GLY A 219 -20.02 -18.42 -28.58
CA GLY A 219 -20.69 -17.15 -28.88
C GLY A 219 -20.75 -16.78 -30.37
N SER A 220 -19.88 -17.35 -31.20
CA SER A 220 -19.91 -17.17 -32.66
C SER A 220 -20.82 -18.19 -33.33
N GLN A 221 -20.79 -19.45 -32.87
CA GLN A 221 -21.72 -20.48 -33.34
C GLN A 221 -23.19 -20.07 -33.08
N THR A 222 -23.50 -19.56 -31.89
CA THR A 222 -24.88 -19.12 -31.55
C THR A 222 -25.36 -17.99 -32.44
N ARG A 223 -24.51 -17.00 -32.76
CA ARG A 223 -24.83 -15.91 -33.70
C ARG A 223 -25.10 -16.41 -35.12
N VAL A 224 -24.35 -17.42 -35.58
CA VAL A 224 -24.61 -18.07 -36.88
C VAL A 224 -25.96 -18.79 -36.86
N TYR A 225 -26.22 -19.59 -35.81
CA TYR A 225 -27.50 -20.28 -35.65
C TYR A 225 -28.69 -19.32 -35.52
N ASP A 226 -28.53 -18.17 -34.86
CA ASP A 226 -29.56 -17.12 -34.80
C ASP A 226 -30.00 -16.67 -36.21
N VAL A 227 -29.02 -16.36 -37.08
CA VAL A 227 -29.30 -15.92 -38.45
C VAL A 227 -29.92 -17.04 -39.28
N LEU A 228 -29.38 -18.26 -39.21
CA LEU A 228 -29.93 -19.41 -39.92
C LEU A 228 -31.35 -19.77 -39.46
N LEU A 229 -31.61 -19.71 -38.16
CA LEU A 229 -32.92 -19.98 -37.58
C LEU A 229 -33.95 -18.94 -38.03
N ALA A 230 -33.58 -17.66 -38.08
CA ALA A 230 -34.45 -16.59 -38.57
C ALA A 230 -34.82 -16.73 -40.05
N LYS A 231 -33.99 -17.42 -40.85
CA LYS A 231 -34.21 -17.70 -42.27
C LYS A 231 -34.87 -19.06 -42.53
N SER A 232 -35.07 -19.89 -41.50
CA SER A 232 -35.57 -21.26 -41.66
C SER A 232 -37.10 -21.31 -41.79
N ALA A 233 -37.60 -21.93 -42.87
CA ALA A 233 -39.01 -22.23 -43.06
C ALA A 233 -39.52 -23.41 -42.20
N THR A 234 -38.61 -24.23 -41.66
CA THR A 234 -38.91 -25.39 -40.81
C THR A 234 -38.07 -25.38 -39.52
N PRO A 235 -38.38 -24.48 -38.57
CA PRO A 235 -37.51 -24.19 -37.42
C PRO A 235 -37.27 -25.39 -36.50
N VAL A 236 -38.29 -26.24 -36.25
CA VAL A 236 -38.15 -27.39 -35.35
C VAL A 236 -37.25 -28.49 -35.94
N PRO A 237 -37.46 -28.96 -37.20
CA PRO A 237 -36.50 -29.86 -37.87
C PRO A 237 -35.08 -29.31 -37.93
N PHE A 238 -34.92 -28.01 -38.24
CA PHE A 238 -33.61 -27.35 -38.25
C PHE A 238 -32.92 -27.44 -36.88
N LEU A 239 -33.62 -27.09 -35.80
CA LEU A 239 -33.09 -27.13 -34.43
C LEU A 239 -32.71 -28.54 -33.99
N LEU A 240 -33.51 -29.56 -34.35
CA LEU A 240 -33.18 -30.96 -34.06
C LEU A 240 -31.90 -31.40 -34.78
N GLY A 241 -31.77 -31.02 -36.07
CA GLY A 241 -30.57 -31.29 -36.86
C GLY A 241 -29.34 -30.58 -36.30
N ALA A 242 -29.45 -29.29 -35.99
CA ALA A 242 -28.37 -28.49 -35.40
C ALA A 242 -27.95 -29.04 -34.04
N PHE A 243 -28.91 -29.34 -33.15
CA PHE A 243 -28.63 -29.89 -31.83
C PHE A 243 -27.96 -31.26 -31.90
N SER A 244 -28.33 -32.10 -32.87
CA SER A 244 -27.70 -33.41 -33.04
C SER A 244 -26.21 -33.31 -33.40
N LYS A 245 -25.80 -32.24 -34.11
CA LYS A 245 -24.42 -32.02 -34.60
C LYS A 245 -23.56 -31.17 -33.66
N ALA A 246 -24.17 -30.33 -32.83
CA ALA A 246 -23.44 -29.49 -31.89
C ALA A 246 -22.64 -30.34 -30.89
N SER A 247 -21.44 -29.89 -30.54
CA SER A 247 -20.54 -30.56 -29.57
C SER A 247 -20.17 -29.67 -28.38
N ASN A 248 -20.55 -28.39 -28.41
CA ASN A 248 -20.30 -27.42 -27.36
C ASN A 248 -21.55 -27.25 -26.47
N LEU A 249 -21.37 -27.39 -25.15
CA LEU A 249 -22.47 -27.36 -24.16
C LEU A 249 -23.28 -26.05 -24.17
N GLU A 250 -22.65 -24.90 -24.37
CA GLU A 250 -23.34 -23.60 -24.42
C GLU A 250 -24.23 -23.50 -25.67
N VAL A 251 -23.72 -23.99 -26.79
CA VAL A 251 -24.45 -24.02 -28.07
C VAL A 251 -25.61 -24.99 -27.99
N GLU A 252 -25.40 -26.17 -27.42
CA GLU A 252 -26.43 -27.17 -27.15
C GLU A 252 -27.56 -26.60 -26.28
N ALA A 253 -27.21 -25.92 -25.17
CA ALA A 253 -28.18 -25.27 -24.30
C ALA A 253 -28.97 -24.17 -25.02
N TYR A 254 -28.29 -23.35 -25.83
CA TYR A 254 -28.91 -22.33 -26.66
C TYR A 254 -29.92 -22.94 -27.67
N LEU A 255 -29.53 -23.99 -28.39
CA LEU A 255 -30.40 -24.67 -29.36
C LEU A 255 -31.62 -25.31 -28.67
N LEU A 256 -31.42 -25.98 -27.53
CA LEU A 256 -32.51 -26.55 -26.74
C LEU A 256 -33.49 -25.49 -26.24
N LYS A 257 -33.00 -24.34 -25.76
CA LYS A 257 -33.86 -23.21 -25.37
C LYS A 257 -34.76 -22.77 -26.52
N HIS A 258 -34.23 -22.70 -27.74
CA HIS A 258 -35.00 -22.33 -28.93
C HIS A 258 -35.96 -23.43 -29.39
N LEU A 259 -35.59 -24.70 -29.21
CA LEU A 259 -36.43 -25.86 -29.49
C LEU A 259 -37.62 -25.92 -28.54
N MET A 260 -37.38 -25.78 -27.22
CA MET A 260 -38.42 -25.82 -26.19
C MET A 260 -39.47 -24.71 -26.36
N LYS A 261 -39.09 -23.55 -26.88
CA LYS A 261 -40.03 -22.45 -27.18
C LYS A 261 -40.95 -22.71 -28.37
N ARG A 262 -40.60 -23.65 -29.26
CA ARG A 262 -41.26 -23.83 -30.57
C ARG A 262 -41.91 -25.21 -30.73
N ALA A 263 -41.42 -26.20 -30.00
CA ALA A 263 -41.98 -27.54 -30.00
C ALA A 263 -43.33 -27.60 -29.27
N SER A 264 -44.20 -28.49 -29.74
CA SER A 264 -45.52 -28.77 -29.17
C SER A 264 -45.88 -30.24 -29.39
N PHE A 265 -47.08 -30.64 -28.95
CA PHE A 265 -47.59 -32.01 -29.14
C PHE A 265 -47.57 -32.47 -30.60
N SER A 266 -47.78 -31.57 -31.57
CA SER A 266 -47.80 -31.93 -33.00
C SER A 266 -46.43 -32.37 -33.54
N GLN A 267 -45.34 -31.99 -32.88
CA GLN A 267 -43.98 -32.42 -33.22
C GLN A 267 -43.43 -33.51 -32.27
N ALA A 268 -44.21 -34.00 -31.32
CA ALA A 268 -43.73 -34.95 -30.31
C ALA A 268 -43.16 -36.25 -30.93
N ALA A 269 -43.78 -36.77 -31.99
CA ALA A 269 -43.32 -37.99 -32.66
C ALA A 269 -41.97 -37.80 -33.37
N SER A 270 -41.75 -36.68 -34.06
CA SER A 270 -40.49 -36.40 -34.75
C SER A 270 -39.35 -36.12 -33.76
N ILE A 271 -39.66 -35.49 -32.63
CA ILE A 271 -38.70 -35.28 -31.54
C ILE A 271 -38.37 -36.61 -30.86
N ALA A 272 -39.35 -37.50 -30.64
CA ALA A 272 -39.10 -38.84 -30.07
C ALA A 272 -38.19 -39.69 -30.97
N ALA A 273 -38.41 -39.64 -32.28
CA ALA A 273 -37.54 -40.31 -33.25
C ALA A 273 -36.09 -39.79 -33.21
N ALA A 274 -35.90 -38.48 -33.03
CA ALA A 274 -34.58 -37.88 -32.85
C ALA A 274 -33.95 -38.27 -31.49
N PHE A 275 -34.74 -38.19 -30.41
CA PHE A 275 -34.31 -38.50 -29.05
C PHE A 275 -33.76 -39.92 -28.92
N GLY A 276 -34.39 -40.91 -29.57
CA GLY A 276 -33.90 -42.29 -29.57
C GLY A 276 -32.47 -42.44 -30.10
N LYS A 277 -32.07 -41.60 -31.07
CA LYS A 277 -30.76 -41.62 -31.74
C LYS A 277 -29.68 -40.81 -31.03
N TRP A 278 -30.05 -39.97 -30.07
CA TRP A 278 -29.10 -39.12 -29.36
C TRP A 278 -28.23 -39.90 -28.37
N SER A 279 -27.03 -39.37 -28.12
CA SER A 279 -26.16 -39.84 -27.04
C SER A 279 -26.81 -39.60 -25.67
N ASP A 280 -26.36 -40.33 -24.66
CA ASP A 280 -26.87 -40.18 -23.28
C ASP A 280 -26.69 -38.75 -22.75
N SER A 281 -25.59 -38.08 -23.09
CA SER A 281 -25.36 -36.67 -22.73
C SER A 281 -26.46 -35.75 -23.33
N LYS A 282 -26.75 -35.89 -24.62
CA LYS A 282 -27.79 -35.09 -25.30
C LYS A 282 -29.19 -35.42 -24.78
N LYS A 283 -29.49 -36.69 -24.51
CA LYS A 283 -30.74 -37.11 -23.87
C LYS A 283 -30.91 -36.46 -22.51
N THR A 284 -29.85 -36.43 -21.70
CA THR A 284 -29.79 -35.78 -20.39
C THR A 284 -30.11 -34.30 -20.50
N LEU A 285 -29.41 -33.56 -21.36
CA LEU A 285 -29.65 -32.13 -21.59
C LEU A 285 -31.08 -31.84 -22.04
N PHE A 286 -31.62 -32.67 -22.94
CA PHE A 286 -32.99 -32.51 -23.42
C PHE A 286 -34.02 -32.68 -22.31
N VAL A 287 -33.95 -33.76 -21.52
CA VAL A 287 -34.93 -33.98 -20.44
C VAL A 287 -34.81 -32.92 -19.33
N GLN A 288 -33.58 -32.45 -19.04
CA GLN A 288 -33.37 -31.31 -18.13
C GLN A 288 -34.06 -30.05 -18.65
N ALA A 289 -33.87 -29.72 -19.93
CA ALA A 289 -34.50 -28.56 -20.55
C ALA A 289 -36.04 -28.68 -20.52
N ALA A 290 -36.58 -29.86 -20.85
CA ALA A 290 -38.01 -30.14 -20.79
C ALA A 290 -38.59 -29.96 -19.37
N GLY A 291 -37.89 -30.47 -18.36
CA GLY A 291 -38.26 -30.29 -16.95
C GLY A 291 -38.22 -28.82 -16.52
N ASN A 292 -37.18 -28.08 -16.90
CA ASN A 292 -37.00 -26.66 -16.54
C ASN A 292 -38.11 -25.76 -17.09
N VAL A 293 -38.62 -26.04 -18.29
CA VAL A 293 -39.75 -25.31 -18.88
C VAL A 293 -41.10 -25.95 -18.58
N LYS A 294 -41.14 -27.03 -17.78
CA LYS A 294 -42.34 -27.80 -17.45
C LYS A 294 -43.13 -28.26 -18.68
N ALA A 295 -42.43 -28.72 -19.72
CA ALA A 295 -43.03 -29.14 -20.99
C ALA A 295 -43.84 -30.43 -20.84
N SER A 296 -45.16 -30.32 -20.62
CA SER A 296 -46.06 -31.48 -20.51
C SER A 296 -46.08 -32.35 -21.78
N TRP A 297 -45.89 -31.76 -22.96
CA TRP A 297 -45.81 -32.49 -24.23
C TRP A 297 -44.62 -33.45 -24.31
N ALA A 298 -43.57 -33.22 -23.51
CA ALA A 298 -42.36 -34.04 -23.51
C ALA A 298 -42.43 -35.26 -22.56
N LEU A 299 -43.55 -35.48 -21.87
CA LEU A 299 -43.66 -36.50 -20.82
C LEU A 299 -43.40 -37.93 -21.33
N ALA A 300 -43.78 -38.23 -22.57
CA ALA A 300 -43.47 -39.51 -23.21
C ALA A 300 -41.95 -39.73 -23.36
N LEU A 301 -41.21 -38.68 -23.73
CA LEU A 301 -39.75 -38.73 -23.82
C LEU A 301 -39.08 -38.78 -22.45
N VAL A 302 -39.64 -38.09 -21.45
CA VAL A 302 -39.21 -38.22 -20.05
C VAL A 302 -39.37 -39.67 -19.59
N THR A 303 -40.49 -40.31 -19.91
CA THR A 303 -40.73 -41.73 -19.58
C THR A 303 -39.71 -42.65 -20.26
N GLN A 304 -39.35 -42.35 -21.52
CA GLN A 304 -38.28 -43.07 -22.21
C GLN A 304 -36.91 -42.87 -21.53
N GLY A 305 -36.62 -41.66 -21.03
CA GLY A 305 -35.40 -41.37 -20.27
C GLY A 305 -35.33 -42.09 -18.92
N GLU A 306 -36.46 -42.23 -18.23
CA GLU A 306 -36.58 -42.98 -16.97
C GLU A 306 -36.28 -44.48 -17.14
N ALA A 307 -36.54 -45.03 -18.33
CA ALA A 307 -36.21 -46.41 -18.69
C ALA A 307 -34.77 -46.58 -19.24
N SER A 308 -33.97 -45.51 -19.29
CA SER A 308 -32.60 -45.57 -19.81
C SER A 308 -31.71 -46.49 -18.97
N LYS A 309 -30.73 -47.14 -19.60
CA LYS A 309 -29.68 -47.88 -18.86
C LYS A 309 -28.64 -46.95 -18.21
N ASN A 310 -28.55 -45.70 -18.67
CA ASN A 310 -27.65 -44.69 -18.14
C ASN A 310 -28.26 -43.97 -16.92
N ALA A 311 -27.56 -44.00 -15.78
CA ALA A 311 -28.03 -43.42 -14.52
C ALA A 311 -28.25 -41.90 -14.57
N SER A 312 -27.41 -41.16 -15.30
CA SER A 312 -27.54 -39.70 -15.45
C SER A 312 -28.79 -39.30 -16.24
N VAL A 313 -29.09 -40.05 -17.32
CA VAL A 313 -30.33 -39.87 -18.11
C VAL A 313 -31.55 -40.18 -17.25
N ARG A 314 -31.54 -41.32 -16.54
CA ARG A 314 -32.64 -41.70 -15.64
C ARG A 314 -32.89 -40.67 -14.56
N THR A 315 -31.84 -40.22 -13.88
CA THR A 315 -31.90 -39.20 -12.82
C THR A 315 -32.52 -37.91 -13.35
N SER A 316 -32.00 -37.40 -14.47
CA SER A 316 -32.49 -36.14 -15.06
C SER A 316 -33.93 -36.26 -15.56
N ALA A 317 -34.33 -37.44 -16.04
CA ALA A 317 -35.71 -37.71 -16.43
C ALA A 317 -36.65 -37.77 -15.21
N CYS A 318 -36.25 -38.44 -14.13
CA CYS A 318 -37.00 -38.44 -12.87
C CYS A 318 -37.19 -37.00 -12.32
N ILE A 319 -36.13 -36.19 -12.33
CA ILE A 319 -36.19 -34.77 -11.96
C ILE A 319 -37.16 -34.01 -12.87
N ALA A 320 -37.08 -34.23 -14.19
CA ALA A 320 -37.98 -33.59 -15.14
C ALA A 320 -39.44 -33.97 -14.87
N ARG A 321 -39.74 -35.24 -14.55
CA ARG A 321 -41.08 -35.67 -14.15
C ARG A 321 -41.57 -34.93 -12.91
N LEU A 322 -40.76 -34.84 -11.85
CA LEU A 322 -41.14 -34.10 -10.65
C LEU A 322 -41.42 -32.62 -10.95
N LYS A 323 -40.62 -31.99 -11.83
CA LYS A 323 -40.83 -30.59 -12.23
C LYS A 323 -42.10 -30.39 -13.07
N ILE A 324 -42.44 -31.35 -13.94
CA ILE A 324 -43.60 -31.29 -14.84
C ILE A 324 -44.90 -31.63 -14.09
N GLN A 325 -44.89 -32.70 -13.29
CA GLN A 325 -46.11 -33.27 -12.68
C GLN A 325 -46.27 -32.93 -11.19
N GLY A 326 -45.27 -32.33 -10.54
CA GLY A 326 -45.27 -32.09 -9.11
C GLY A 326 -45.42 -33.39 -8.31
N THR A 327 -46.29 -33.37 -7.30
CA THR A 327 -46.55 -34.53 -6.43
C THR A 327 -47.14 -35.74 -7.17
N ALA A 328 -47.86 -35.53 -8.28
CA ALA A 328 -48.42 -36.62 -9.08
C ALA A 328 -47.34 -37.51 -9.72
N GLY A 329 -46.14 -36.97 -9.96
CA GLY A 329 -45.00 -37.74 -10.48
C GLY A 329 -44.25 -38.55 -9.42
N LEU A 330 -44.50 -38.31 -8.13
CA LEU A 330 -43.65 -38.76 -7.03
C LEU A 330 -43.66 -40.28 -6.85
N ALA A 331 -44.83 -40.92 -6.92
CA ALA A 331 -44.94 -42.37 -6.75
C ALA A 331 -44.09 -43.15 -7.77
N LYS A 332 -44.06 -42.68 -9.03
CA LYS A 332 -43.27 -43.29 -10.10
C LYS A 332 -41.77 -43.10 -9.85
N VAL A 333 -41.35 -41.89 -9.54
CA VAL A 333 -39.94 -41.57 -9.23
C VAL A 333 -39.45 -42.35 -8.01
N TRP A 334 -40.29 -42.48 -6.98
CA TRP A 334 -39.99 -43.24 -5.78
C TRP A 334 -39.77 -44.74 -6.06
N SER A 335 -40.60 -45.32 -6.93
CA SER A 335 -40.44 -46.71 -7.40
C SER A 335 -39.17 -46.92 -8.22
N ILE A 336 -38.79 -45.95 -9.06
CA ILE A 336 -37.52 -46.00 -9.81
C ILE A 336 -36.33 -45.95 -8.84
N ALA A 337 -36.35 -45.01 -7.89
CA ALA A 337 -35.29 -44.89 -6.89
C ALA A 337 -35.12 -46.16 -6.04
N ALA A 338 -36.18 -46.96 -5.86
CA ALA A 338 -36.14 -48.23 -5.13
C ALA A 338 -35.38 -49.35 -5.87
N SER A 339 -35.39 -49.32 -7.20
CA SER A 339 -35.06 -50.48 -8.05
C SER A 339 -33.96 -50.21 -9.08
N SER A 340 -33.55 -48.96 -9.23
CA SER A 340 -32.57 -48.51 -10.22
C SER A 340 -31.65 -47.46 -9.61
N GLU A 341 -30.39 -47.45 -10.05
CA GLU A 341 -29.42 -46.43 -9.65
C GLU A 341 -29.85 -45.05 -10.19
N VAL A 342 -30.00 -44.11 -9.27
CA VAL A 342 -30.30 -42.69 -9.49
C VAL A 342 -29.59 -41.84 -8.44
N ASP A 343 -29.30 -40.59 -8.78
CA ASP A 343 -28.76 -39.61 -7.83
C ASP A 343 -29.84 -39.21 -6.81
N GLY A 344 -29.77 -39.80 -5.63
CA GLY A 344 -30.70 -39.52 -4.53
C GLY A 344 -30.60 -38.09 -4.02
N ILE A 345 -29.42 -37.45 -4.11
CA ILE A 345 -29.21 -36.08 -3.63
C ILE A 345 -30.02 -35.12 -4.50
N ALA A 346 -29.79 -35.17 -5.81
CA ALA A 346 -30.46 -34.31 -6.77
C ALA A 346 -31.99 -34.50 -6.75
N LEU A 347 -32.45 -35.74 -6.57
CA LEU A 347 -33.87 -36.03 -6.39
C LEU A 347 -34.42 -35.48 -5.07
N GLY A 348 -33.69 -35.61 -3.97
CA GLY A 348 -34.08 -35.09 -2.65
C GLY A 348 -34.23 -33.57 -2.64
N GLU A 349 -33.33 -32.85 -3.31
CA GLU A 349 -33.41 -31.38 -3.44
C GLU A 349 -34.66 -30.94 -4.21
N VAL A 350 -34.94 -31.58 -5.36
CA VAL A 350 -36.12 -31.26 -6.16
C VAL A 350 -37.40 -31.64 -5.40
N ALA A 351 -37.43 -32.82 -4.79
CA ALA A 351 -38.55 -33.27 -3.97
C ALA A 351 -38.82 -32.34 -2.78
N SER A 352 -37.79 -31.74 -2.18
CA SER A 352 -37.93 -30.80 -1.07
C SER A 352 -38.72 -29.53 -1.42
N ASN A 353 -38.95 -29.25 -2.70
CA ASN A 353 -39.83 -28.15 -3.15
C ASN A 353 -41.30 -28.58 -3.34
N LEU A 354 -41.62 -29.86 -3.15
CA LEU A 354 -42.97 -30.39 -3.28
C LEU A 354 -43.71 -30.42 -1.93
N ALA A 355 -45.03 -30.27 -1.97
CA ALA A 355 -45.91 -30.48 -0.83
C ALA A 355 -46.20 -31.99 -0.63
N ALA A 356 -45.19 -32.75 -0.21
CA ALA A 356 -45.20 -34.22 -0.19
C ALA A 356 -45.06 -34.84 1.21
N ASN A 357 -45.40 -34.09 2.28
CA ASN A 357 -45.17 -34.53 3.66
C ASN A 357 -45.82 -35.88 3.97
N SER A 358 -47.12 -36.03 3.70
CA SER A 358 -47.84 -37.29 3.96
C SER A 358 -47.21 -38.51 3.25
N PHE A 359 -46.71 -38.32 2.03
CA PHE A 359 -46.04 -39.38 1.27
C PHE A 359 -44.74 -39.81 1.96
N PHE A 360 -43.88 -38.84 2.30
CA PHE A 360 -42.57 -39.13 2.89
C PHE A 360 -42.64 -39.53 4.36
N GLU A 361 -43.63 -39.05 5.14
CA GLU A 361 -43.89 -39.52 6.52
C GLU A 361 -44.20 -41.01 6.54
N LYS A 362 -45.00 -41.50 5.58
CA LYS A 362 -45.27 -42.94 5.45
C LYS A 362 -44.00 -43.70 5.09
N ALA A 363 -43.20 -43.19 4.15
CA ALA A 363 -41.95 -43.81 3.72
C ALA A 363 -40.87 -43.85 4.81
N MET A 364 -40.88 -42.90 5.75
CA MET A 364 -39.95 -42.84 6.88
C MET A 364 -40.03 -44.08 7.78
N SER A 365 -41.21 -44.68 7.94
CA SER A 365 -41.39 -45.91 8.73
C SER A 365 -40.57 -47.11 8.22
N SER A 366 -40.18 -47.09 6.94
CA SER A 366 -39.38 -48.12 6.28
C SER A 366 -37.97 -47.64 5.91
N TYR A 367 -37.46 -46.58 6.53
CA TYR A 367 -36.16 -45.97 6.19
C TYR A 367 -35.01 -47.01 6.13
N ASN A 368 -34.85 -47.82 7.18
CA ASN A 368 -33.79 -48.84 7.24
C ASN A 368 -33.94 -49.97 6.20
N ARG A 369 -35.12 -50.13 5.60
CA ARG A 369 -35.40 -51.14 4.55
C ARG A 369 -35.42 -50.54 3.15
N SER A 370 -35.26 -49.23 3.02
CA SER A 370 -35.27 -48.51 1.75
C SER A 370 -33.91 -48.62 1.04
N SER A 371 -33.90 -48.49 -0.28
CA SER A 371 -32.64 -48.40 -1.04
C SER A 371 -31.81 -47.17 -0.65
N ALA A 372 -30.51 -47.17 -0.96
CA ALA A 372 -29.63 -46.04 -0.69
C ALA A 372 -30.13 -44.71 -1.32
N SER A 373 -30.65 -44.75 -2.55
CA SER A 373 -31.21 -43.56 -3.21
C SER A 373 -32.47 -43.06 -2.48
N GLN A 374 -33.34 -43.95 -2.01
CA GLN A 374 -34.53 -43.58 -1.24
C GLN A 374 -34.17 -43.04 0.15
N GLN A 375 -33.24 -43.67 0.86
CA GLN A 375 -32.72 -43.18 2.14
C GLN A 375 -32.13 -41.79 1.98
N THR A 376 -31.38 -41.55 0.91
CA THR A 376 -30.82 -40.24 0.57
C THR A 376 -31.89 -39.17 0.35
N VAL A 377 -32.93 -39.48 -0.43
CA VAL A 377 -34.07 -38.57 -0.65
C VAL A 377 -34.76 -38.25 0.68
N LEU A 378 -34.97 -39.24 1.56
CA LEU A 378 -35.56 -39.05 2.88
C LEU A 378 -34.69 -38.20 3.80
N LEU A 379 -33.37 -38.45 3.85
CA LEU A 379 -32.42 -37.66 4.62
C LEU A 379 -32.53 -36.17 4.25
N ILE A 380 -32.58 -35.86 2.96
CA ILE A 380 -32.68 -34.49 2.48
C ILE A 380 -34.07 -33.91 2.77
N TYR A 381 -35.13 -34.56 2.30
CA TYR A 381 -36.50 -34.05 2.42
C TYR A 381 -36.89 -33.80 3.88
N ALA A 382 -36.69 -34.79 4.75
CA ALA A 382 -37.03 -34.69 6.17
C ALA A 382 -36.18 -33.64 6.89
N SER A 383 -34.90 -33.49 6.52
CA SER A 383 -34.04 -32.44 7.10
C SER A 383 -34.45 -31.03 6.69
N TYR A 384 -34.88 -30.82 5.45
CA TYR A 384 -35.44 -29.53 5.01
C TYR A 384 -36.77 -29.20 5.71
N ARG A 385 -37.51 -30.22 6.16
CA ARG A 385 -38.73 -30.07 6.97
C ARG A 385 -38.49 -30.10 8.48
N GLN A 386 -37.23 -30.25 8.91
CA GLN A 386 -36.83 -30.35 10.32
C GLN A 386 -37.58 -31.42 11.12
N TRP A 387 -37.83 -32.59 10.52
CA TRP A 387 -38.47 -33.70 11.24
C TRP A 387 -37.53 -34.35 12.26
N PRO A 388 -37.82 -34.31 13.58
CA PRO A 388 -36.88 -34.78 14.61
C PRO A 388 -36.41 -36.23 14.43
N ALA A 389 -37.27 -37.09 13.87
CA ALA A 389 -37.00 -38.50 13.63
C ALA A 389 -35.80 -38.76 12.67
N ILE A 390 -35.44 -37.81 11.80
CA ILE A 390 -34.31 -37.99 10.86
C ILE A 390 -32.95 -37.68 11.50
N LYS A 391 -32.92 -36.96 12.63
CA LYS A 391 -31.69 -36.44 13.22
C LYS A 391 -30.66 -37.52 13.51
N SER A 392 -31.07 -38.62 14.13
CA SER A 392 -30.18 -39.76 14.45
C SER A 392 -29.66 -40.43 13.17
N HIS A 393 -30.50 -40.57 12.14
CA HIS A 393 -30.08 -41.12 10.85
C HIS A 393 -29.04 -40.25 10.14
N VAL A 394 -29.17 -38.93 10.19
CA VAL A 394 -28.16 -38.00 9.64
C VAL A 394 -26.81 -38.20 10.36
N TRP A 395 -26.80 -38.20 11.69
CA TRP A 395 -25.57 -38.35 12.46
C TRP A 395 -24.91 -39.73 12.26
N ASN A 396 -25.71 -40.79 12.21
CA ASN A 396 -25.21 -42.13 11.91
C ASN A 396 -24.60 -42.20 10.50
N ALA A 397 -25.27 -41.62 9.49
CA ALA A 397 -24.78 -41.62 8.12
C ALA A 397 -23.47 -40.83 7.94
N VAL A 398 -23.29 -39.70 8.66
CA VAL A 398 -22.03 -38.93 8.68
C VAL A 398 -20.84 -39.74 9.26
N GLN A 399 -21.12 -40.72 10.11
CA GLN A 399 -20.10 -41.58 10.72
C GLN A 399 -19.86 -42.87 9.93
N SER A 400 -20.71 -43.19 8.96
CA SER A 400 -20.64 -44.42 8.14
C SER A 400 -19.72 -44.28 6.92
N ASN A 401 -19.48 -45.38 6.20
CA ASN A 401 -18.89 -45.41 4.86
C ASN A 401 -19.95 -45.73 3.78
N GLU A 402 -21.22 -45.43 4.04
CA GLU A 402 -22.33 -45.80 3.16
C GLU A 402 -22.60 -44.74 2.09
N ALA A 403 -23.36 -45.13 1.06
CA ALA A 403 -23.76 -44.25 -0.04
C ALA A 403 -24.57 -43.01 0.40
N THR A 404 -25.12 -43.01 1.62
CA THR A 404 -25.90 -41.91 2.21
C THR A 404 -25.04 -40.81 2.85
N ARG A 405 -23.74 -41.06 3.05
CA ARG A 405 -22.81 -40.18 3.79
C ARG A 405 -22.74 -38.77 3.22
N ALA A 406 -22.61 -38.63 1.90
CA ALA A 406 -22.51 -37.31 1.25
C ALA A 406 -23.75 -36.45 1.50
N ALA A 407 -24.94 -37.05 1.39
CA ALA A 407 -26.20 -36.38 1.67
C ALA A 407 -26.36 -36.01 3.14
N ALA A 408 -25.84 -36.85 4.05
CA ALA A 408 -25.86 -36.58 5.47
C ALA A 408 -24.99 -35.36 5.82
N TYR A 409 -23.78 -35.23 5.24
CA TYR A 409 -22.98 -34.00 5.37
C TYR A 409 -23.71 -32.77 4.83
N GLN A 410 -24.38 -32.89 3.68
CA GLN A 410 -25.11 -31.78 3.07
C GLN A 410 -26.16 -31.18 4.00
N VAL A 411 -26.85 -32.00 4.80
CA VAL A 411 -27.91 -31.56 5.71
C VAL A 411 -27.49 -31.45 7.17
N LEU A 412 -26.26 -31.84 7.51
CA LEU A 412 -25.76 -31.87 8.89
C LEU A 412 -25.89 -30.51 9.58
N ASN A 413 -25.65 -29.42 8.85
CA ASN A 413 -25.73 -28.06 9.39
C ASN A 413 -27.12 -27.70 9.95
N ARG A 414 -28.19 -28.43 9.59
CA ARG A 414 -29.54 -28.24 10.13
C ARG A 414 -29.73 -28.87 11.51
N TRP A 415 -28.81 -29.74 11.91
CA TRP A 415 -28.96 -30.63 13.06
C TRP A 415 -27.88 -30.49 14.12
N VAL A 416 -26.82 -29.71 13.83
CA VAL A 416 -25.76 -29.36 14.78
C VAL A 416 -26.27 -28.44 15.88
N THR A 417 -25.69 -28.61 17.06
CA THR A 417 -25.87 -27.79 18.26
C THR A 417 -24.51 -27.26 18.72
N ALA A 418 -24.48 -26.33 19.68
CA ALA A 418 -23.23 -25.81 20.24
C ALA A 418 -22.33 -26.93 20.82
N ALA A 419 -22.93 -27.97 21.40
CA ALA A 419 -22.21 -29.12 21.96
C ALA A 419 -21.48 -29.96 20.89
N ASP A 420 -21.87 -29.84 19.62
CA ASP A 420 -21.29 -30.62 18.53
C ASP A 420 -20.01 -29.96 17.95
N PHE A 421 -19.55 -28.84 18.51
CA PHE A 421 -18.37 -28.13 18.00
C PHE A 421 -17.15 -29.04 17.89
N ASP A 422 -16.79 -29.73 18.97
CA ASP A 422 -15.54 -30.48 19.04
C ASP A 422 -15.51 -31.66 18.05
N ILE A 423 -16.64 -32.36 17.86
CA ILE A 423 -16.74 -33.45 16.88
C ILE A 423 -16.72 -32.94 15.43
N VAL A 424 -17.38 -31.82 15.13
CA VAL A 424 -17.38 -31.20 13.78
C VAL A 424 -16.01 -30.63 13.46
N ALA A 425 -15.36 -29.98 14.43
CA ALA A 425 -14.01 -29.44 14.34
C ALA A 425 -12.98 -30.54 14.04
N GLN A 426 -13.03 -31.66 14.78
CA GLN A 426 -12.14 -32.78 14.51
C GLN A 426 -12.34 -33.33 13.09
N LYS A 427 -13.60 -33.51 12.66
CA LYS A 427 -13.90 -33.96 11.29
C LYS A 427 -13.39 -32.97 10.23
N LEU A 428 -13.52 -31.66 10.46
CA LEU A 428 -13.00 -30.64 9.55
C LEU A 428 -11.47 -30.68 9.44
N SER A 429 -10.78 -30.91 10.58
CA SER A 429 -9.33 -31.04 10.63
C SER A 429 -8.78 -32.22 9.83
N ASP A 430 -9.57 -33.29 9.72
CA ASP A 430 -9.17 -34.55 9.05
C ASP A 430 -9.71 -34.69 7.62
N ALA A 431 -10.69 -33.88 7.23
CA ALA A 431 -11.35 -33.98 5.93
C ALA A 431 -10.44 -33.59 4.75
N SER A 432 -10.41 -34.43 3.72
CA SER A 432 -9.69 -34.19 2.46
C SER A 432 -10.60 -33.95 1.25
N SER A 433 -11.89 -34.31 1.36
CA SER A 433 -12.89 -34.10 0.30
C SER A 433 -13.39 -32.67 0.30
N GLU A 434 -13.25 -31.94 -0.81
CA GLU A 434 -13.67 -30.54 -0.94
C GLU A 434 -15.15 -30.33 -0.58
N THR A 435 -16.02 -31.27 -1.01
CA THR A 435 -17.45 -31.22 -0.71
C THR A 435 -17.73 -31.40 0.78
N GLU A 436 -17.04 -32.33 1.44
CA GLU A 436 -17.17 -32.53 2.89
C GLU A 436 -16.64 -31.34 3.68
N VAL A 437 -15.48 -30.80 3.28
CA VAL A 437 -14.90 -29.60 3.88
C VAL A 437 -15.90 -28.46 3.83
N LYS A 438 -16.52 -28.20 2.68
CA LYS A 438 -17.54 -27.15 2.53
C LYS A 438 -18.74 -27.37 3.46
N HIS A 439 -19.24 -28.60 3.57
CA HIS A 439 -20.36 -28.91 4.46
C HIS A 439 -20.00 -28.79 5.95
N LEU A 440 -18.80 -29.24 6.34
CA LEU A 440 -18.28 -29.10 7.69
C LEU A 440 -18.02 -27.63 8.04
N GLN A 441 -17.52 -26.82 7.10
CA GLN A 441 -17.38 -25.37 7.27
C GLN A 441 -18.75 -24.69 7.49
N ASN A 442 -19.78 -25.11 6.75
CA ASN A 442 -21.15 -24.64 7.00
C ASN A 442 -21.65 -25.04 8.41
N CYS A 443 -21.26 -26.22 8.90
CA CYS A 443 -21.59 -26.65 10.26
C CYS A 443 -20.89 -25.78 11.31
N ILE A 444 -19.59 -25.52 11.19
CA ILE A 444 -18.85 -24.60 12.08
C ILE A 444 -19.50 -23.21 12.08
N THR A 445 -19.80 -22.68 10.88
CA THR A 445 -20.48 -21.38 10.73
C THR A 445 -21.83 -21.37 11.46
N GLN A 446 -22.62 -22.43 11.33
CA GLN A 446 -23.91 -22.53 12.03
C GLN A 446 -23.73 -22.63 13.54
N ILE A 447 -22.75 -23.40 14.01
CA ILE A 447 -22.44 -23.55 15.43
C ILE A 447 -22.02 -22.20 16.04
N GLN A 448 -21.16 -21.44 15.36
CA GLN A 448 -20.77 -20.08 15.81
C GLN A 448 -21.96 -19.10 15.86
N LYS A 449 -22.97 -19.27 15.00
CA LYS A 449 -24.21 -18.48 15.08
C LYS A 449 -25.07 -18.87 16.29
N LEU A 450 -25.07 -20.14 16.66
CA LEU A 450 -25.81 -20.64 17.84
C LEU A 450 -25.11 -20.24 19.14
N ASP A 451 -23.78 -20.28 19.16
CA ASP A 451 -22.96 -19.88 20.31
C ASP A 451 -21.65 -19.22 19.83
N PRO A 452 -21.54 -17.89 19.85
CA PRO A 452 -20.34 -17.18 19.44
C PRO A 452 -19.09 -17.50 20.27
N SER A 453 -19.23 -18.00 21.51
CA SER A 453 -18.12 -18.25 22.43
C SER A 453 -17.16 -19.33 21.94
N VAL A 454 -17.65 -20.25 21.10
CA VAL A 454 -16.86 -21.34 20.47
C VAL A 454 -15.76 -20.81 19.54
N SER A 455 -15.85 -19.55 19.10
CA SER A 455 -14.82 -18.92 18.25
C SER A 455 -13.45 -18.90 18.94
N SER A 456 -13.42 -18.83 20.27
CA SER A 456 -12.19 -18.93 21.07
C SER A 456 -11.45 -20.28 20.90
N LYS A 457 -12.16 -21.35 20.52
CA LYS A 457 -11.60 -22.68 20.31
C LYS A 457 -11.03 -22.90 18.90
N VAL A 458 -11.43 -22.07 17.92
CA VAL A 458 -11.08 -22.27 16.49
C VAL A 458 -9.58 -22.38 16.28
N ASN A 459 -8.81 -21.47 16.89
CA ASN A 459 -7.35 -21.43 16.69
C ASN A 459 -6.66 -22.72 17.20
N ALA A 460 -7.14 -23.30 18.31
CA ALA A 460 -6.57 -24.52 18.86
C ALA A 460 -6.71 -25.73 17.92
N TYR A 461 -7.82 -25.80 17.17
CA TYR A 461 -8.02 -26.83 16.15
C TYR A 461 -7.27 -26.51 14.86
N ALA A 462 -7.32 -25.26 14.38
CA ALA A 462 -6.65 -24.85 13.14
C ALA A 462 -5.14 -25.13 13.16
N VAL A 463 -4.47 -24.88 14.29
CA VAL A 463 -3.03 -25.13 14.46
C VAL A 463 -2.69 -26.63 14.40
N LYS A 464 -3.52 -27.49 15.02
CA LYS A 464 -3.27 -28.94 15.13
C LYS A 464 -3.84 -29.75 13.97
N ALA A 465 -4.64 -29.12 13.10
CA ALA A 465 -5.32 -29.79 12.01
C ALA A 465 -4.33 -30.46 11.04
N LYS A 466 -4.65 -31.70 10.63
CA LYS A 466 -3.94 -32.39 9.56
C LYS A 466 -4.06 -31.63 8.23
N HIS A 467 -5.23 -31.06 7.97
CA HIS A 467 -5.52 -30.24 6.79
C HIS A 467 -5.78 -28.77 7.19
N GLN A 468 -4.71 -28.04 7.53
CA GLN A 468 -4.78 -26.66 8.05
C GLN A 468 -5.53 -25.66 7.14
N LEU A 469 -5.49 -25.85 5.82
CA LEU A 469 -6.18 -24.96 4.86
C LEU A 469 -7.71 -24.95 5.05
N ASN A 470 -8.29 -26.02 5.60
CA ASN A 470 -9.73 -26.13 5.84
C ASN A 470 -10.27 -25.08 6.83
N TRP A 471 -9.37 -24.50 7.64
CA TRP A 471 -9.71 -23.57 8.71
C TRP A 471 -9.62 -22.09 8.31
N ILE A 472 -9.11 -21.77 7.13
CA ILE A 472 -8.94 -20.39 6.62
C ILE A 472 -10.20 -19.51 6.74
N PRO A 473 -11.42 -20.01 6.53
CA PRO A 473 -12.62 -19.17 6.66
C PRO A 473 -12.91 -18.65 8.08
N PHE A 474 -12.32 -19.26 9.11
CA PHE A 474 -12.64 -18.98 10.52
C PHE A 474 -11.55 -18.20 11.27
N VAL A 475 -10.46 -17.89 10.58
CA VAL A 475 -9.24 -17.28 11.12
C VAL A 475 -9.09 -15.89 10.53
N SER A 476 -9.85 -14.96 11.10
CA SER A 476 -9.92 -13.56 10.64
C SER A 476 -9.35 -12.56 11.64
N GLU A 477 -8.88 -13.02 12.80
CA GLU A 477 -8.43 -12.14 13.88
C GLU A 477 -6.92 -11.95 13.88
N ALA A 478 -6.46 -10.84 14.47
CA ALA A 478 -5.05 -10.48 14.53
C ALA A 478 -4.21 -11.58 15.23
N GLU A 479 -4.81 -12.30 16.19
CA GLU A 479 -4.17 -13.42 16.91
C GLU A 479 -3.80 -14.60 16.00
N SER A 480 -4.48 -14.74 14.85
CA SER A 480 -4.19 -15.79 13.87
C SER A 480 -2.96 -15.49 13.01
N LEU A 481 -2.37 -14.29 13.10
CA LEU A 481 -1.32 -13.84 12.18
C LEU A 481 -0.05 -14.68 12.19
N VAL A 482 0.38 -15.15 13.37
CA VAL A 482 1.58 -15.99 13.47
C VAL A 482 1.36 -17.30 12.73
N TRP A 483 0.27 -18.00 13.05
CA TRP A 483 -0.08 -19.26 12.38
C TRP A 483 -0.38 -19.07 10.88
N LEU A 484 -1.08 -18.00 10.48
CA LEU A 484 -1.31 -17.67 9.08
C LEU A 484 0.00 -17.40 8.34
N GLY A 485 0.95 -16.70 8.97
CA GLY A 485 2.28 -16.46 8.41
C GLY A 485 3.03 -17.76 8.12
N ASP A 486 3.02 -18.70 9.08
CA ASP A 486 3.61 -20.03 8.90
C ASP A 486 2.91 -20.85 7.82
N LEU A 487 1.58 -20.82 7.80
CA LEU A 487 0.77 -21.53 6.81
C LEU A 487 1.02 -20.98 5.40
N VAL A 488 1.10 -19.65 5.26
CA VAL A 488 1.43 -18.98 3.99
C VAL A 488 2.84 -19.37 3.53
N LYS A 489 3.83 -19.36 4.43
CA LYS A 489 5.22 -19.75 4.11
C LYS A 489 5.31 -21.20 3.61
N LYS A 490 4.54 -22.11 4.22
CA LYS A 490 4.53 -23.55 3.88
C LYS A 490 3.73 -23.88 2.62
N SER A 491 2.52 -23.33 2.50
CA SER A 491 1.55 -23.73 1.47
C SER A 491 1.58 -22.86 0.21
N LYS A 492 2.00 -21.59 0.32
CA LYS A 492 1.83 -20.55 -0.70
C LYS A 492 0.39 -20.46 -1.26
N ASN A 493 -0.60 -20.90 -0.49
CA ASN A 493 -2.00 -20.94 -0.91
C ASN A 493 -2.59 -19.51 -0.96
N LEU A 494 -3.28 -19.18 -2.05
CA LEU A 494 -3.83 -17.84 -2.26
C LEU A 494 -4.84 -17.43 -1.19
N GLU A 495 -5.72 -18.34 -0.75
CA GLU A 495 -6.72 -18.03 0.28
C GLU A 495 -6.06 -17.82 1.65
N ALA A 496 -4.98 -18.54 1.94
CA ALA A 496 -4.18 -18.29 3.14
C ALA A 496 -3.53 -16.89 3.09
N ILE A 497 -2.99 -16.49 1.93
CA ILE A 497 -2.40 -15.15 1.74
C ILE A 497 -3.47 -14.07 1.89
N LYS A 498 -4.66 -14.25 1.30
CA LYS A 498 -5.80 -13.33 1.47
C LYS A 498 -6.21 -13.19 2.94
N ALA A 499 -6.30 -14.30 3.67
CA ALA A 499 -6.63 -14.28 5.10
C ALA A 499 -5.53 -13.60 5.93
N TYR A 500 -4.26 -13.83 5.59
CA TYR A 500 -3.12 -13.16 6.21
C TYR A 500 -3.16 -11.64 6.00
N VAL A 501 -3.40 -11.17 4.77
CA VAL A 501 -3.54 -9.75 4.43
C VAL A 501 -4.72 -9.11 5.17
N LYS A 502 -5.88 -9.78 5.19
CA LYS A 502 -7.08 -9.28 5.89
C LYS A 502 -6.87 -9.19 7.40
N SER A 503 -6.31 -10.24 8.01
CA SER A 503 -6.02 -10.26 9.45
C SER A 503 -4.96 -9.21 9.81
N ASN A 504 -3.99 -8.99 8.93
CA ASN A 504 -2.95 -7.97 9.13
C ASN A 504 -3.55 -6.57 9.20
N GLY A 505 -4.55 -6.27 8.37
CA GLY A 505 -5.28 -5.00 8.41
C GLY A 505 -5.98 -4.68 9.73
N LYS A 506 -6.20 -5.68 10.61
CA LYS A 506 -6.75 -5.48 11.96
C LYS A 506 -5.68 -5.29 13.04
N ALA A 507 -4.42 -5.66 12.77
CA ALA A 507 -3.32 -5.61 13.73
C ALA A 507 -2.65 -4.22 13.77
N THR A 508 -3.41 -3.19 14.15
CA THR A 508 -2.97 -1.78 14.07
C THR A 508 -2.06 -1.32 15.22
N GLN A 509 -1.86 -2.14 16.26
CA GLN A 509 -1.05 -1.78 17.43
C GLN A 509 0.44 -1.58 17.10
N ASN A 510 0.97 -2.33 16.13
CA ASN A 510 2.36 -2.22 15.68
C ASN A 510 2.39 -2.03 14.15
N VAL A 511 2.40 -0.76 13.73
CA VAL A 511 2.34 -0.34 12.33
C VAL A 511 3.57 -0.84 11.55
N THR A 512 4.76 -0.84 12.15
CA THR A 512 5.99 -1.32 11.51
C THR A 512 5.87 -2.79 11.12
N GLN A 513 5.42 -3.64 12.05
CA GLN A 513 5.13 -5.05 11.76
C GLN A 513 4.02 -5.19 10.71
N GLN A 514 2.98 -4.37 10.78
CA GLN A 514 1.91 -4.39 9.78
C GLN A 514 2.46 -4.16 8.35
N ILE A 515 3.38 -3.21 8.18
CA ILE A 515 4.02 -2.92 6.89
C ILE A 515 4.91 -4.09 6.43
N LEU A 516 5.74 -4.64 7.32
CA LEU A 516 6.62 -5.77 6.99
C LEU A 516 5.81 -6.98 6.50
N ARG A 517 4.68 -7.29 7.16
CA ARG A 517 3.77 -8.36 6.75
C ARG A 517 3.10 -8.08 5.40
N TYR A 518 2.71 -6.84 5.13
CA TYR A 518 2.16 -6.45 3.83
C TYR A 518 3.18 -6.60 2.71
N ARG A 519 4.42 -6.16 2.91
CA ARG A 519 5.52 -6.33 1.93
C ARG A 519 5.80 -7.80 1.67
N LYS A 520 5.88 -8.61 2.74
CA LYS A 520 6.00 -10.07 2.63
C LYS A 520 4.84 -10.70 1.83
N ALA A 521 3.62 -10.20 1.98
CA ALA A 521 2.49 -10.67 1.17
C ALA A 521 2.62 -10.30 -0.32
N LEU A 522 3.14 -9.10 -0.65
CA LEU A 522 3.43 -8.71 -2.04
C LEU A 522 4.48 -9.61 -2.69
N ASP A 523 5.45 -10.11 -1.93
CA ASP A 523 6.47 -11.05 -2.44
C ASP A 523 5.89 -12.45 -2.71
N LEU A 524 4.74 -12.79 -2.11
CA LEU A 524 4.15 -14.13 -2.14
C LEU A 524 2.98 -14.28 -3.12
N THR A 525 2.47 -13.19 -3.71
CA THR A 525 1.31 -13.26 -4.61
C THR A 525 1.38 -12.28 -5.78
N GLN A 526 0.92 -12.75 -6.94
CA GLN A 526 0.64 -11.95 -8.13
C GLN A 526 -0.86 -11.68 -8.33
N ASP A 527 -1.71 -12.19 -7.41
CA ASP A 527 -3.16 -12.00 -7.47
C ASP A 527 -3.53 -10.51 -7.30
N MET A 528 -4.13 -9.95 -8.35
CA MET A 528 -4.38 -8.52 -8.48
C MET A 528 -5.26 -7.97 -7.35
N ASP A 529 -6.28 -8.72 -6.93
CA ASP A 529 -7.19 -8.30 -5.86
C ASP A 529 -6.50 -8.30 -4.50
N THR A 530 -5.69 -9.32 -4.23
CA THR A 530 -4.93 -9.41 -2.98
C THR A 530 -3.89 -8.29 -2.89
N ARG A 531 -3.17 -7.99 -3.98
CA ARG A 531 -2.23 -6.87 -4.03
C ARG A 531 -2.93 -5.52 -3.81
N ALA A 532 -4.10 -5.32 -4.42
CA ALA A 532 -4.92 -4.12 -4.18
C ALA A 532 -5.35 -3.98 -2.70
N LEU A 533 -5.66 -5.09 -2.01
CA LEU A 533 -5.92 -5.09 -0.57
C LEU A 533 -4.69 -4.67 0.24
N VAL A 534 -3.50 -5.16 -0.13
CA VAL A 534 -2.24 -4.77 0.51
C VAL A 534 -2.00 -3.26 0.37
N TYR A 535 -2.07 -2.71 -0.84
CA TYR A 535 -1.86 -1.27 -1.05
C TYR A 535 -2.88 -0.41 -0.31
N ARG A 536 -4.15 -0.85 -0.23
CA ARG A 536 -5.16 -0.15 0.58
C ARG A 536 -4.81 -0.17 2.07
N GLY A 537 -4.25 -1.27 2.56
CA GLY A 537 -3.76 -1.40 3.94
C GLY A 537 -2.57 -0.49 4.23
N LEU A 538 -1.58 -0.47 3.32
CA LEU A 538 -0.41 0.40 3.41
C LEU A 538 -0.79 1.89 3.45
N GLY A 539 -1.81 2.32 2.69
CA GLY A 539 -2.33 3.69 2.74
C GLY A 539 -2.85 4.17 4.12
N ARG A 540 -2.92 3.27 5.11
CA ARG A 540 -3.32 3.56 6.51
C ARG A 540 -2.15 3.44 7.50
N CYS A 541 -0.94 3.15 7.01
CA CYS A 541 0.26 2.94 7.81
C CYS A 541 1.21 4.15 7.67
N PRO A 542 1.20 5.14 8.59
CA PRO A 542 2.01 6.34 8.46
C PRO A 542 3.50 6.07 8.67
N SER A 543 4.22 5.78 7.60
CA SER A 543 5.68 5.62 7.61
C SER A 543 6.30 5.83 6.23
N LEU A 544 7.61 6.11 6.20
CA LEU A 544 8.39 6.16 4.96
C LEU A 544 8.40 4.83 4.21
N SER A 545 8.47 3.69 4.93
CA SER A 545 8.46 2.35 4.31
C SER A 545 7.13 2.07 3.59
N SER A 546 6.02 2.50 4.18
CA SER A 546 4.71 2.41 3.52
C SER A 546 4.63 3.31 2.29
N MET A 547 5.05 4.57 2.40
CA MET A 547 5.08 5.51 1.27
C MET A 547 5.96 5.01 0.12
N ARG A 548 7.14 4.47 0.41
CA ARG A 548 8.01 3.86 -0.60
C ARG A 548 7.33 2.68 -1.29
N THR A 549 6.69 1.80 -0.51
CA THR A 549 6.00 0.63 -1.06
C THR A 549 4.81 1.05 -1.95
N LEU A 550 4.05 2.07 -1.54
CA LEU A 550 2.96 2.64 -2.35
C LEU A 550 3.48 3.30 -3.64
N GLN A 551 4.62 4.00 -3.59
CA GLN A 551 5.24 4.58 -4.77
C GLN A 551 5.67 3.50 -5.77
N ILE A 552 6.20 2.36 -5.31
CA ILE A 552 6.47 1.19 -6.17
C ILE A 552 5.16 0.66 -6.79
N GLY A 553 4.08 0.62 -6.00
CA GLY A 553 2.74 0.21 -6.45
C GLY A 553 2.13 1.06 -7.57
N LEU A 554 2.67 2.26 -7.86
CA LEU A 554 2.25 3.07 -9.00
C LEU A 554 2.49 2.35 -10.35
N GLN A 555 3.47 1.44 -10.38
CA GLN A 555 3.77 0.65 -11.59
C GLN A 555 2.72 -0.44 -11.87
N GLU A 556 1.88 -0.79 -10.90
CA GLU A 556 0.86 -1.83 -11.06
C GLU A 556 -0.47 -1.28 -11.58
N ALA A 557 -0.81 -1.58 -12.84
CA ALA A 557 -1.98 -1.01 -13.52
C ALA A 557 -3.31 -1.17 -12.74
N ASN A 558 -3.52 -2.31 -12.08
CA ASN A 558 -4.74 -2.63 -11.31
C ASN A 558 -4.81 -1.95 -9.94
N ALA A 559 -3.67 -1.60 -9.34
CA ALA A 559 -3.61 -0.99 -8.00
C ALA A 559 -3.12 0.47 -8.02
N ARG A 560 -2.70 0.99 -9.17
CA ARG A 560 -2.08 2.31 -9.32
C ARG A 560 -2.84 3.43 -8.65
N SER A 561 -4.16 3.50 -8.84
CA SER A 561 -4.98 4.56 -8.23
C SER A 561 -5.13 4.37 -6.72
N ILE A 562 -5.24 3.12 -6.24
CA ILE A 562 -5.28 2.80 -4.79
C ILE A 562 -3.95 3.20 -4.14
N ALA A 563 -2.83 2.88 -4.80
CA ALA A 563 -1.50 3.22 -4.32
C ALA A 563 -1.28 4.74 -4.32
N ALA A 564 -1.71 5.44 -5.38
CA ALA A 564 -1.64 6.89 -5.48
C ALA A 564 -2.46 7.60 -4.38
N ASP A 565 -3.69 7.16 -4.16
CA ASP A 565 -4.55 7.71 -3.10
C ASP A 565 -3.98 7.43 -1.71
N GLY A 566 -3.46 6.21 -1.48
CA GLY A 566 -2.78 5.86 -0.23
C GLY A 566 -1.57 6.76 0.02
N LEU A 567 -0.71 6.94 -0.98
CA LEU A 567 0.49 7.77 -0.88
C LEU A 567 0.14 9.24 -0.62
N ALA A 568 -0.85 9.77 -1.32
CA ALA A 568 -1.33 11.14 -1.15
C ALA A 568 -1.92 11.38 0.25
N ASN A 569 -2.73 10.44 0.77
CA ASN A 569 -3.26 10.53 2.12
C ASN A 569 -2.17 10.50 3.18
N LEU A 570 -1.17 9.63 3.03
CA LEU A 570 -0.03 9.60 3.96
C LEU A 570 0.76 10.92 3.91
N PHE A 571 1.02 11.47 2.73
CA PHE A 571 1.74 12.73 2.59
C PHE A 571 0.99 13.92 3.22
N VAL A 572 -0.32 14.04 2.96
CA VAL A 572 -1.13 15.17 3.45
C VAL A 572 -1.33 15.12 4.97
N ASN A 573 -1.61 13.92 5.52
CA ASN A 573 -2.02 13.79 6.93
C ASN A 573 -0.85 13.67 7.92
N ASN A 574 0.40 13.53 7.43
CA ASN A 574 1.59 13.29 8.26
C ASN A 574 2.72 14.26 7.91
N PRO A 575 2.67 15.54 8.38
CA PRO A 575 3.66 16.58 8.05
C PRO A 575 5.12 16.24 8.39
N GLU A 576 5.34 15.33 9.33
CA GLU A 576 6.66 14.82 9.73
C GLU A 576 7.29 13.90 8.67
N LEU A 577 6.49 13.29 7.80
CA LEU A 577 6.94 12.47 6.67
C LEU A 577 7.18 13.30 5.39
N GLN A 578 6.76 14.57 5.37
CA GLN A 578 6.95 15.47 4.23
C GLN A 578 8.42 15.90 4.09
N SER A 579 8.98 15.63 2.92
CA SER A 579 10.38 15.87 2.55
C SER A 579 10.48 16.08 1.03
N GLN A 580 11.62 16.54 0.52
CA GLN A 580 11.79 16.65 -0.94
C GLN A 580 11.69 15.29 -1.64
N MET A 581 12.12 14.22 -0.96
CA MET A 581 12.00 12.84 -1.45
C MET A 581 10.54 12.40 -1.52
N THR A 582 9.76 12.57 -0.45
CA THR A 582 8.35 12.16 -0.44
C THR A 582 7.47 13.07 -1.30
N LYS A 583 7.87 14.33 -1.49
CA LYS A 583 7.30 15.23 -2.50
C LYS A 583 7.49 14.65 -3.90
N ALA A 584 8.68 14.17 -4.27
CA ALA A 584 8.90 13.57 -5.58
C ALA A 584 7.98 12.36 -5.81
N TRP A 585 7.84 11.50 -4.79
CA TRP A 585 6.94 10.33 -4.85
C TRP A 585 5.47 10.72 -5.02
N VAL A 586 4.96 11.70 -4.25
CA VAL A 586 3.56 12.10 -4.37
C VAL A 586 3.27 12.86 -5.67
N MET A 587 4.25 13.60 -6.21
CA MET A 587 4.13 14.24 -7.52
C MET A 587 4.09 13.24 -8.66
N GLU A 588 4.85 12.13 -8.58
CA GLU A 588 4.73 10.99 -9.50
C GLU A 588 3.32 10.37 -9.46
N ALA A 589 2.71 10.30 -8.27
CA ALA A 589 1.35 9.79 -8.08
C ALA A 589 0.25 10.76 -8.55
N MET A 590 0.53 12.06 -8.66
CA MET A 590 -0.45 13.12 -8.90
C MET A 590 -1.45 12.84 -10.05
N PRO A 591 -1.04 12.30 -11.22
CA PRO A 591 -1.96 12.01 -12.32
C PRO A 591 -2.97 10.88 -12.02
N PHE A 592 -2.68 10.04 -11.01
CA PHE A 592 -3.42 8.82 -10.70
C PHE A 592 -4.28 8.92 -9.42
N ILE A 593 -4.18 10.05 -8.71
CA ILE A 593 -5.02 10.36 -7.56
C ILE A 593 -6.47 10.50 -8.02
N SER A 594 -7.37 9.74 -7.41
CA SER A 594 -8.77 9.62 -7.85
C SER A 594 -9.61 10.87 -7.54
N SER A 595 -9.35 11.52 -6.40
CA SER A 595 -10.11 12.67 -5.91
C SER A 595 -9.47 14.01 -6.30
N ALA A 596 -10.28 14.94 -6.83
CA ALA A 596 -9.85 16.31 -7.10
C ALA A 596 -9.49 17.09 -5.83
N ASP A 597 -10.23 16.85 -4.74
CA ASP A 597 -9.96 17.48 -3.44
C ASP A 597 -8.62 17.00 -2.88
N LEU A 598 -8.34 15.70 -2.97
CA LEU A 598 -7.07 15.13 -2.52
C LEU A 598 -5.89 15.70 -3.33
N ARG A 599 -6.03 15.84 -4.66
CA ARG A 599 -5.00 16.53 -5.48
C ARG A 599 -4.77 17.96 -5.03
N THR A 600 -5.82 18.68 -4.67
CA THR A 600 -5.72 20.06 -4.17
C THR A 600 -5.01 20.10 -2.81
N SER A 601 -5.33 19.19 -1.91
CA SER A 601 -4.66 19.05 -0.61
C SER A 601 -3.18 18.70 -0.76
N VAL A 602 -2.84 17.79 -1.69
CA VAL A 602 -1.44 17.47 -2.00
C VAL A 602 -0.71 18.71 -2.53
N GLN A 603 -1.29 19.44 -3.50
CA GLN A 603 -0.66 20.65 -4.03
C GLN A 603 -0.39 21.67 -2.93
N LYS A 604 -1.37 21.92 -2.05
CA LYS A 604 -1.21 22.82 -0.90
C LYS A 604 -0.09 22.36 0.06
N ALA A 605 -0.01 21.07 0.34
CA ALA A 605 1.05 20.51 1.19
C ALA A 605 2.43 20.62 0.52
N VAL A 606 2.51 20.41 -0.80
CA VAL A 606 3.74 20.58 -1.58
C VAL A 606 4.20 22.04 -1.61
N ASP A 607 3.28 22.98 -1.77
CA ASP A 607 3.58 24.42 -1.77
C ASP A 607 4.06 24.88 -0.38
N ALA A 608 3.42 24.39 0.68
CA ALA A 608 3.79 24.70 2.06
C ALA A 608 5.14 24.10 2.49
N LEU A 609 5.61 23.03 1.84
CA LEU A 609 6.88 22.38 2.18
C LEU A 609 8.11 23.28 1.92
N GLY A 610 8.03 24.14 0.90
CA GLY A 610 9.14 25.02 0.50
C GLY A 610 10.46 24.26 0.28
N ASN A 611 11.52 24.75 0.93
CA ASN A 611 12.89 24.19 0.84
C ASN A 611 13.22 23.18 1.97
N LYS A 612 12.24 22.76 2.77
CA LYS A 612 12.48 21.78 3.83
C LYS A 612 12.95 20.46 3.21
N VAL A 613 14.16 20.03 3.55
CA VAL A 613 14.77 18.80 3.00
C VAL A 613 14.06 17.57 3.56
N GLY A 614 13.91 17.48 4.88
CA GLY A 614 13.31 16.33 5.58
C GLY A 614 14.15 15.07 5.44
N TYR A 615 13.50 13.89 5.43
CA TYR A 615 14.16 12.61 5.16
C TYR A 615 14.62 12.50 3.69
N TYR A 616 15.83 11.99 3.48
CA TYR A 616 16.39 11.63 2.17
C TYR A 616 17.07 10.26 2.22
N SER A 617 17.27 9.64 1.05
CA SER A 617 17.94 8.34 0.96
C SER A 617 19.45 8.46 0.98
N MET A 618 20.12 7.68 1.83
CA MET A 618 21.58 7.51 1.82
C MET A 618 22.05 6.55 0.73
N PHE A 619 21.17 5.65 0.27
CA PHE A 619 21.44 4.73 -0.82
C PHE A 619 20.63 5.10 -2.06
N ASN A 620 21.29 5.21 -3.20
CA ASN A 620 20.67 5.66 -4.44
C ASN A 620 19.94 4.54 -5.21
N GLY A 621 19.99 3.30 -4.72
CA GLY A 621 19.34 2.14 -5.31
C GLY A 621 20.11 1.47 -6.45
N LYS A 622 21.25 2.04 -6.87
CA LYS A 622 21.96 1.66 -8.10
C LYS A 622 23.41 1.30 -7.90
N ASP A 623 24.14 2.06 -7.09
CA ASP A 623 25.58 1.90 -6.89
C ASP A 623 26.02 2.42 -5.53
N LEU A 624 27.33 2.34 -5.25
CA LEU A 624 27.92 2.74 -3.97
C LEU A 624 28.27 4.25 -3.93
N SER A 625 27.72 5.09 -4.81
CA SER A 625 27.92 6.54 -4.71
C SER A 625 27.39 7.06 -3.39
N GLY A 626 28.16 7.93 -2.73
CA GLY A 626 27.88 8.38 -1.37
C GLY A 626 28.46 7.47 -0.28
N TRP A 627 29.09 6.36 -0.65
CA TRP A 627 29.77 5.44 0.25
C TRP A 627 31.27 5.30 -0.06
N LYS A 628 32.06 5.00 0.97
CA LYS A 628 33.52 4.82 0.93
C LYS A 628 33.93 3.69 1.89
N GLY A 629 35.14 3.14 1.74
CA GLY A 629 35.70 2.17 2.67
C GLY A 629 36.16 2.82 3.99
N LEU A 630 36.18 2.05 5.07
CA LEU A 630 36.63 2.51 6.38
C LEU A 630 38.16 2.65 6.44
N VAL A 631 38.67 3.87 6.71
CA VAL A 631 40.10 4.10 7.00
C VAL A 631 40.31 4.23 8.50
N ASP A 632 40.93 3.20 9.11
CA ASP A 632 41.31 3.15 10.52
C ASP A 632 40.14 3.54 11.47
N ASN A 633 40.38 3.58 12.79
CA ASN A 633 39.37 4.14 13.69
C ASN A 633 39.38 5.70 13.67
N PRO A 634 38.28 6.36 14.05
CA PRO A 634 38.18 7.82 14.03
C PRO A 634 39.27 8.57 14.80
N VAL A 635 39.75 8.05 15.93
CA VAL A 635 40.82 8.69 16.72
C VAL A 635 42.11 8.77 15.89
N LYS A 636 42.54 7.64 15.32
CA LYS A 636 43.73 7.59 14.46
C LYS A 636 43.53 8.39 13.18
N ARG A 637 42.36 8.27 12.54
CA ARG A 637 42.02 8.96 11.28
C ARG A 637 42.15 10.48 11.40
N ARG A 638 41.73 11.07 12.53
CA ARG A 638 41.80 12.52 12.77
C ARG A 638 43.22 13.06 13.01
N LEU A 639 44.18 12.18 13.33
CA LEU A 639 45.58 12.55 13.49
C LEU A 639 46.38 12.43 12.19
N MET A 640 45.77 11.95 11.10
CA MET A 640 46.45 11.77 9.81
C MET A 640 46.54 13.08 9.03
N SER A 641 47.63 13.25 8.27
CA SER A 641 47.68 14.28 7.23
C SER A 641 46.70 13.96 6.10
N ALA A 642 46.27 15.00 5.37
CA ALA A 642 45.38 14.84 4.22
C ALA A 642 45.93 13.85 3.18
N ASP A 643 47.24 13.90 2.89
CA ASP A 643 47.89 13.00 1.92
C ASP A 643 47.88 11.53 2.39
N SER A 644 48.19 11.30 3.67
CA SER A 644 48.18 9.94 4.24
C SER A 644 46.77 9.36 4.24
N LEU A 645 45.77 10.17 4.59
CA LEU A 645 44.37 9.79 4.56
C LEU A 645 43.90 9.45 3.14
N ALA A 646 44.25 10.27 2.14
CA ALA A 646 43.88 10.03 0.75
C ALA A 646 44.45 8.71 0.20
N ILE A 647 45.72 8.40 0.49
CA ILE A 647 46.37 7.14 0.07
C ILE A 647 45.69 5.93 0.73
N LYS A 648 45.41 6.01 2.03
CA LYS A 648 44.72 4.93 2.75
C LYS A 648 43.27 4.79 2.30
N GLN A 649 42.58 5.88 1.99
CA GLN A 649 41.21 5.87 1.51
C GLN A 649 41.08 5.11 0.19
N ALA A 650 42.00 5.32 -0.76
CA ALA A 650 42.00 4.56 -2.01
C ALA A 650 42.11 3.04 -1.79
N LYS A 651 42.93 2.61 -0.82
CA LYS A 651 43.06 1.19 -0.46
C LYS A 651 41.82 0.65 0.24
N ALA A 652 41.26 1.41 1.18
CA ALA A 652 40.03 1.03 1.88
C ALA A 652 38.84 0.93 0.92
N ASP A 653 38.73 1.86 -0.04
CA ASP A 653 37.69 1.84 -1.07
C ASP A 653 37.80 0.60 -1.97
N ALA A 654 39.02 0.24 -2.37
CA ALA A 654 39.25 -0.97 -3.17
C ALA A 654 38.82 -2.23 -2.40
N ARG A 655 39.24 -2.36 -1.13
CA ARG A 655 38.93 -3.54 -0.31
C ARG A 655 37.44 -3.65 0.03
N MET A 656 36.79 -2.52 0.33
CA MET A 656 35.34 -2.47 0.55
C MET A 656 34.57 -2.95 -0.70
N ARG A 657 34.99 -2.55 -1.91
CA ARG A 657 34.31 -2.91 -3.17
C ARG A 657 34.42 -4.40 -3.54
N GLU A 658 35.28 -5.17 -2.89
CA GLU A 658 35.31 -6.63 -3.03
C GLU A 658 34.12 -7.31 -2.34
N GLY A 659 33.51 -6.62 -1.36
CA GLY A 659 32.46 -7.15 -0.50
C GLY A 659 31.07 -6.59 -0.72
N TRP A 660 30.99 -5.34 -1.15
CA TRP A 660 29.74 -4.61 -1.22
C TRP A 660 29.29 -4.39 -2.66
N TYR A 661 27.99 -4.62 -2.92
CA TYR A 661 27.38 -4.32 -4.21
C TYR A 661 25.92 -3.90 -4.07
N ALA A 662 25.44 -3.16 -5.07
CA ALA A 662 24.06 -2.73 -5.20
C ALA A 662 23.31 -3.65 -6.17
N LYS A 663 22.10 -4.09 -5.81
CA LYS A 663 21.24 -4.89 -6.67
C LYS A 663 19.77 -4.68 -6.29
N ASP A 664 18.91 -4.47 -7.27
CA ASP A 664 17.44 -4.40 -7.09
C ASP A 664 16.97 -3.42 -5.99
N ASP A 665 17.60 -2.23 -5.89
CA ASP A 665 17.34 -1.23 -4.83
C ASP A 665 17.74 -1.71 -3.41
N GLU A 666 18.57 -2.75 -3.32
CA GLU A 666 19.14 -3.31 -2.11
C GLU A 666 20.68 -3.21 -2.13
N LEU A 667 21.26 -3.07 -0.94
CA LEU A 667 22.69 -3.01 -0.69
C LEU A 667 23.12 -4.30 0.00
N HIS A 668 24.01 -5.06 -0.65
CA HIS A 668 24.45 -6.37 -0.20
C HIS A 668 25.90 -6.33 0.26
N PHE A 669 26.18 -7.05 1.34
CA PHE A 669 27.53 -7.43 1.73
C PHE A 669 27.69 -8.94 1.58
N THR A 670 28.70 -9.40 0.87
CA THR A 670 28.91 -10.83 0.54
C THR A 670 29.39 -11.69 1.71
N GLY A 671 29.79 -11.09 2.84
CA GLY A 671 30.51 -11.78 3.92
C GLY A 671 32.02 -11.59 3.88
N HIS A 672 32.57 -10.99 2.81
CA HIS A 672 34.01 -10.75 2.65
C HIS A 672 34.26 -9.28 2.32
N GLY A 673 35.34 -8.68 2.78
CA GLY A 673 35.61 -7.24 2.60
C GLY A 673 35.64 -6.49 3.93
N ASP A 674 35.59 -5.16 3.86
CA ASP A 674 35.61 -4.26 5.02
C ASP A 674 34.33 -3.43 5.14
N ASN A 675 34.18 -2.70 6.25
CA ASN A 675 33.02 -1.86 6.53
C ASN A 675 32.75 -0.82 5.42
N LEU A 676 31.46 -0.54 5.22
CA LEU A 676 30.98 0.49 4.30
C LEU A 676 30.60 1.75 5.10
N CYS A 677 31.23 2.88 4.79
CA CYS A 677 31.02 4.14 5.50
C CYS A 677 30.36 5.17 4.59
N SER A 678 29.51 6.03 5.14
CA SER A 678 29.04 7.20 4.41
C SER A 678 30.21 8.14 4.08
N VAL A 679 30.20 8.74 2.89
CA VAL A 679 31.17 9.79 2.52
C VAL A 679 30.98 11.02 3.40
N LYS A 680 29.70 11.38 3.63
CA LYS A 680 29.27 12.48 4.47
C LYS A 680 29.31 12.08 5.95
N ASP A 681 29.76 13.01 6.79
CA ASP A 681 29.67 12.88 8.24
C ASP A 681 28.31 13.40 8.74
N TYR A 682 27.80 12.82 9.82
CA TYR A 682 26.51 13.14 10.42
C TYR A 682 26.65 13.55 11.87
N GLN A 683 25.97 14.64 12.27
CA GLN A 683 25.87 15.08 13.67
C GLN A 683 24.59 14.48 14.22
N ASP A 684 23.57 15.29 14.52
CA ASP A 684 22.30 14.84 15.04
C ASP A 684 21.39 14.38 13.89
N PHE A 685 20.80 13.21 14.02
CA PHE A 685 19.97 12.63 12.97
C PHE A 685 18.91 11.67 13.48
N GLU A 686 17.89 11.49 12.65
CA GLU A 686 16.97 10.36 12.67
C GLU A 686 17.26 9.48 11.46
N MET A 687 17.21 8.16 11.62
CA MET A 687 17.51 7.19 10.57
C MET A 687 16.49 6.07 10.58
N TYR A 688 16.01 5.70 9.39
CA TYR A 688 15.33 4.43 9.14
C TYR A 688 16.24 3.53 8.31
N VAL A 689 16.23 2.24 8.61
CA VAL A 689 16.96 1.25 7.84
C VAL A 689 16.29 -0.11 7.96
N ASP A 690 16.01 -0.70 6.81
CA ASP A 690 15.59 -2.09 6.74
C ASP A 690 16.82 -2.97 6.57
N TRP A 691 16.89 -4.07 7.31
CA TRP A 691 17.97 -5.05 7.23
C TRP A 691 17.44 -6.48 7.26
N LYS A 692 18.20 -7.38 6.67
CA LYS A 692 17.93 -8.82 6.66
C LYS A 692 19.26 -9.58 6.71
N ILE A 693 19.29 -10.59 7.57
CA ILE A 693 20.46 -11.48 7.75
C ILE A 693 20.07 -12.93 7.51
N GLU A 694 21.09 -13.72 7.20
CA GLU A 694 21.01 -15.17 7.15
C GLU A 694 21.26 -15.79 8.53
N LYS A 695 21.10 -17.11 8.62
CA LYS A 695 21.47 -17.88 9.82
C LYS A 695 22.93 -17.60 10.19
N ASP A 696 23.20 -17.54 11.50
CA ASP A 696 24.52 -17.25 12.07
C ASP A 696 25.05 -15.83 11.77
N GLY A 697 24.19 -14.94 11.24
CA GLY A 697 24.51 -13.56 10.92
C GLY A 697 24.99 -12.73 12.13
N ASP A 698 25.89 -11.79 11.85
CA ASP A 698 26.42 -10.77 12.76
C ASP A 698 26.66 -9.51 11.94
N ALA A 699 26.24 -8.36 12.45
CA ALA A 699 26.51 -7.05 11.87
C ALA A 699 26.16 -5.95 12.87
N GLY A 700 26.17 -4.71 12.40
CA GLY A 700 25.55 -3.61 13.09
C GLY A 700 25.84 -2.30 12.40
N ILE A 701 25.34 -1.24 13.03
CA ILE A 701 25.42 0.12 12.50
C ILE A 701 26.21 0.97 13.48
N TYR A 702 27.33 1.50 13.02
CA TYR A 702 28.18 2.40 13.78
C TYR A 702 27.61 3.80 13.66
N LEU A 703 27.46 4.47 14.79
CA LEU A 703 26.94 5.82 14.86
C LEU A 703 28.13 6.75 15.11
N ARG A 704 28.40 7.63 14.15
CA ARG A 704 29.55 8.56 14.18
C ARG A 704 30.89 7.84 14.41
N GLY A 705 31.11 6.78 13.63
CA GLY A 705 32.34 5.99 13.66
C GLY A 705 32.60 5.22 14.96
N ALA A 706 31.65 5.19 15.90
CA ALA A 706 31.71 4.39 17.12
C ALA A 706 30.72 3.21 17.06
N PRO A 707 31.16 1.98 17.38
CA PRO A 707 30.32 0.78 17.33
C PRO A 707 29.33 0.66 18.49
N GLN A 708 28.25 -0.12 18.39
CA GLN A 708 27.34 -0.34 17.26
C GLN A 708 25.93 -0.56 17.80
N VAL A 709 24.91 -0.13 17.05
CA VAL A 709 23.56 -0.69 17.16
C VAL A 709 23.62 -2.09 16.58
N GLN A 710 23.55 -3.10 17.45
CA GLN A 710 23.85 -4.49 17.11
C GLN A 710 22.78 -5.13 16.20
N ILE A 711 23.23 -5.99 15.28
CA ILE A 711 22.39 -6.89 14.48
C ILE A 711 22.98 -8.31 14.60
N TRP A 712 22.16 -9.32 14.93
CA TRP A 712 22.65 -10.70 14.94
C TRP A 712 21.52 -11.73 14.87
N ASP A 713 21.87 -12.97 14.56
CA ASP A 713 20.99 -14.11 14.77
C ASP A 713 20.86 -14.42 16.27
N ILE A 714 19.65 -14.26 16.81
CA ILE A 714 19.33 -14.51 18.23
C ILE A 714 19.57 -15.96 18.67
N ALA A 715 19.70 -16.90 17.72
CA ALA A 715 20.06 -18.29 18.02
C ALA A 715 21.51 -18.46 18.49
N ARG A 716 22.38 -17.46 18.29
CA ARG A 716 23.80 -17.48 18.70
C ARG A 716 23.97 -17.19 20.19
N VAL A 717 23.40 -18.04 21.04
CA VAL A 717 23.40 -17.91 22.51
C VAL A 717 24.81 -17.86 23.11
N ASN A 718 25.80 -18.46 22.46
CA ASN A 718 27.20 -18.50 22.90
C ASN A 718 27.89 -17.13 22.91
N VAL A 719 27.37 -16.18 22.13
CA VAL A 719 27.86 -14.79 22.11
C VAL A 719 26.91 -13.81 22.80
N GLY A 720 25.85 -14.32 23.46
CA GLY A 720 24.85 -13.52 24.15
C GLY A 720 23.74 -12.96 23.26
N ALA A 721 23.61 -13.43 22.01
CA ALA A 721 22.67 -12.88 21.04
C ALA A 721 21.18 -13.04 21.41
N ASN A 722 20.87 -13.91 22.38
CA ASN A 722 19.51 -14.19 22.85
C ASN A 722 18.81 -12.99 23.51
N VAL A 723 19.53 -11.91 23.81
CA VAL A 723 18.91 -10.66 24.29
C VAL A 723 18.19 -9.89 23.18
N GLY A 724 18.47 -10.18 21.90
CA GLY A 724 17.91 -9.49 20.74
C GLY A 724 18.83 -8.43 20.13
N SER A 725 18.47 -7.93 18.95
CA SER A 725 19.21 -6.87 18.23
C SER A 725 18.83 -5.46 18.72
N GLY A 726 19.58 -4.45 18.30
CA GLY A 726 19.30 -3.03 18.54
C GLY A 726 20.00 -2.43 19.77
N GLY A 727 20.61 -3.25 20.62
CA GLY A 727 21.38 -2.79 21.78
C GLY A 727 22.68 -2.05 21.41
N LEU A 728 23.17 -1.22 22.34
CA LEU A 728 24.45 -0.49 22.25
C LEU A 728 25.58 -1.34 22.83
N TYR A 729 25.89 -2.47 22.20
CA TYR A 729 26.61 -3.60 22.83
C TYR A 729 28.00 -3.27 23.40
N ASN A 730 28.61 -2.17 22.96
CA ASN A 730 29.93 -1.71 23.38
C ASN A 730 29.93 -0.70 24.54
N ASN A 731 28.78 -0.34 25.10
CA ASN A 731 28.72 0.41 26.35
C ASN A 731 29.22 -0.46 27.52
N GLN A 732 30.02 0.13 28.42
CA GLN A 732 30.52 -0.53 29.64
C GLN A 732 29.83 -0.03 30.91
N VAL A 733 29.59 1.28 30.98
CA VAL A 733 28.98 1.94 32.14
C VAL A 733 27.49 2.14 31.91
N ASN A 734 27.12 2.54 30.69
CA ASN A 734 25.74 2.75 30.29
C ASN A 734 25.08 1.43 29.84
N PRO A 735 23.74 1.35 29.83
CA PRO A 735 23.03 0.18 29.31
C PRO A 735 23.49 -0.21 27.89
N LYS A 736 23.73 -1.51 27.70
CA LYS A 736 24.18 -2.09 26.41
C LYS A 736 23.19 -3.05 25.77
N ASN A 737 22.38 -3.73 26.58
CA ASN A 737 21.40 -4.71 26.10
C ASN A 737 20.09 -4.00 25.69
N PRO A 738 19.35 -4.53 24.71
CA PRO A 738 18.04 -4.01 24.37
C PRO A 738 17.04 -4.22 25.52
N LEU A 739 16.05 -3.33 25.62
CA LEU A 739 14.96 -3.41 26.61
C LEU A 739 13.99 -4.56 26.34
N LYS A 740 13.91 -5.02 25.08
CA LYS A 740 12.96 -6.05 24.63
C LYS A 740 13.52 -6.79 23.40
N LEU A 741 13.29 -8.10 23.34
CA LEU A 741 13.52 -8.89 22.12
C LEU A 741 12.40 -8.59 21.12
N ALA A 742 12.77 -8.03 19.96
CA ALA A 742 11.82 -7.58 18.93
C ALA A 742 12.19 -8.05 17.51
N ASP A 743 13.23 -8.87 17.37
CA ASP A 743 13.73 -9.42 16.12
C ASP A 743 12.65 -10.26 15.39
N ASN A 744 12.59 -10.09 14.07
CA ASN A 744 11.96 -11.05 13.19
C ASN A 744 12.90 -12.25 12.94
N PRO A 745 12.37 -13.42 12.55
CA PRO A 745 13.19 -14.57 12.19
C PRO A 745 14.25 -14.22 11.13
N VAL A 746 15.36 -14.97 11.11
CA VAL A 746 16.33 -14.90 9.99
C VAL A 746 15.63 -15.08 8.65
N GLU A 747 16.18 -14.47 7.59
CA GLU A 747 15.56 -14.33 6.27
C GLU A 747 14.31 -13.43 6.18
N ASP A 748 13.76 -12.94 7.29
CA ASP A 748 12.72 -11.92 7.28
C ASP A 748 13.34 -10.52 7.50
N TRP A 749 12.69 -9.52 6.89
CA TRP A 749 13.10 -8.12 7.03
C TRP A 749 12.83 -7.59 8.44
N ASN A 750 13.78 -6.82 8.95
CA ASN A 750 13.68 -6.04 10.17
C ASN A 750 13.81 -4.56 9.83
N THR A 751 13.21 -3.68 10.63
CA THR A 751 13.33 -2.22 10.48
C THR A 751 13.84 -1.62 11.78
N PHE A 752 14.94 -0.86 11.69
CA PHE A 752 15.31 0.07 12.75
C PHE A 752 14.78 1.47 12.47
N TYR A 753 14.35 2.14 13.53
CA TYR A 753 14.42 3.60 13.63
C TYR A 753 15.46 3.95 14.69
N ILE A 754 16.43 4.78 14.33
CA ILE A 754 17.53 5.21 15.20
C ILE A 754 17.49 6.73 15.27
N LYS A 755 17.52 7.28 16.48
CA LYS A 755 17.67 8.72 16.71
C LYS A 755 18.92 8.95 17.53
N MET A 756 19.83 9.78 17.04
CA MET A 756 21.01 10.21 17.77
C MET A 756 21.01 11.74 17.90
N VAL A 757 20.98 12.21 19.15
CA VAL A 757 20.99 13.65 19.51
C VAL A 757 22.04 13.87 20.59
N GLY A 758 23.03 14.72 20.31
CA GLY A 758 24.22 14.83 21.16
C GLY A 758 24.89 13.45 21.32
N GLU A 759 25.08 12.99 22.54
CA GLU A 759 25.61 11.65 22.84
C GLU A 759 24.55 10.56 23.02
N ARG A 760 23.26 10.88 22.88
CA ARG A 760 22.16 9.97 23.24
C ARG A 760 21.56 9.28 22.05
N VAL A 761 21.29 8.00 22.22
CA VAL A 761 20.71 7.14 21.19
C VAL A 761 19.38 6.56 21.68
N THR A 762 18.37 6.64 20.81
CA THR A 762 17.10 5.90 20.93
C THR A 762 16.98 4.97 19.73
N VAL A 763 16.62 3.71 19.97
CA VAL A 763 16.43 2.70 18.92
C VAL A 763 15.06 2.04 19.08
N TYR A 764 14.31 1.98 17.99
CA TYR A 764 13.15 1.12 17.85
C TYR A 764 13.48 0.01 16.86
N LEU A 765 13.20 -1.24 17.23
CA LEU A 765 13.29 -2.41 16.35
C LEU A 765 11.89 -2.91 16.08
N ASN A 766 11.49 -2.96 14.81
CA ASN A 766 10.18 -3.44 14.39
C ASN A 766 9.01 -2.77 15.12
N GLY A 767 9.14 -1.47 15.43
CA GLY A 767 8.13 -0.68 16.13
C GLY A 767 8.17 -0.77 17.66
N GLU A 768 9.05 -1.60 18.23
CA GLU A 768 9.24 -1.74 19.68
C GLU A 768 10.43 -0.92 20.14
N LEU A 769 10.29 -0.16 21.23
CA LEU A 769 11.39 0.59 21.84
C LEU A 769 12.40 -0.39 22.47
N VAL A 770 13.63 -0.41 21.96
CA VAL A 770 14.69 -1.31 22.43
C VAL A 770 15.87 -0.58 23.07
N VAL A 771 16.08 0.70 22.78
CA VAL A 771 17.03 1.56 23.50
C VAL A 771 16.36 2.90 23.72
N ASP A 772 16.33 3.37 24.97
CA ASP A 772 15.69 4.64 25.33
C ASP A 772 16.72 5.67 25.77
N ASN A 773 16.98 6.66 24.90
CA ASN A 773 17.72 7.89 25.21
C ASN A 773 19.04 7.65 25.99
N THR A 774 19.76 6.59 25.61
CA THR A 774 20.92 6.08 26.34
C THR A 774 22.20 6.73 25.83
N ILE A 775 23.13 7.08 26.73
CA ILE A 775 24.43 7.65 26.36
C ILE A 775 25.25 6.60 25.61
N LEU A 776 25.74 6.95 24.42
CA LEU A 776 26.68 6.15 23.64
C LEU A 776 28.12 6.52 24.04
N GLU A 777 28.88 5.52 24.47
CA GLU A 777 30.26 5.71 24.89
C GLU A 777 31.24 5.68 23.70
N ASN A 778 32.36 6.42 23.82
CA ASN A 778 33.43 6.33 22.83
C ASN A 778 34.21 5.02 22.98
N TYR A 779 33.91 4.05 22.13
CA TYR A 779 34.55 2.74 22.13
C TYR A 779 36.08 2.81 21.98
N TRP A 780 36.57 3.71 21.13
CA TRP A 780 37.97 3.77 20.71
C TRP A 780 38.88 4.42 21.74
N ASP A 781 38.38 5.43 22.44
CA ASP A 781 39.06 6.06 23.56
C ASP A 781 38.04 6.53 24.61
N ARG A 782 37.94 5.79 25.71
CA ARG A 782 37.01 6.05 26.82
C ARG A 782 37.36 7.31 27.62
N LYS A 783 38.50 7.95 27.35
CA LYS A 783 38.96 9.18 28.03
C LYS A 783 38.46 10.45 27.36
N ILE A 784 37.80 10.34 26.21
CA ILE A 784 37.21 11.46 25.48
C ILE A 784 35.70 11.22 25.25
N PRO A 785 34.90 12.28 25.06
CA PRO A 785 33.49 12.14 24.69
C PRO A 785 33.33 11.41 23.33
N ILE A 786 32.10 10.97 23.07
CA ILE A 786 31.71 10.49 21.73
C ILE A 786 31.91 11.61 20.70
N PHE A 787 32.24 11.25 19.46
CA PHE A 787 32.44 12.24 18.41
C PHE A 787 31.13 12.99 18.14
N VAL A 788 31.22 14.32 18.04
CA VAL A 788 30.06 15.15 17.71
C VAL A 788 29.57 14.86 16.30
N LYS A 789 30.49 14.59 15.36
CA LYS A 789 30.16 14.32 13.96
C LYS A 789 31.16 13.35 13.35
N ASP A 790 30.68 12.30 12.68
CA ASP A 790 31.50 11.39 11.87
C ASP A 790 30.59 10.57 10.93
N ALA A 791 31.16 9.66 10.13
CA ALA A 791 30.42 8.79 9.23
C ALA A 791 29.48 7.81 9.97
N ILE A 792 28.40 7.41 9.29
CA ILE A 792 27.61 6.23 9.64
C ILE A 792 28.25 5.04 8.92
N GLU A 793 28.44 3.92 9.62
CA GLU A 793 29.14 2.75 9.06
C GLU A 793 28.27 1.50 9.18
N LEU A 794 28.19 0.73 8.09
CA LEU A 794 27.56 -0.58 8.05
C LEU A 794 28.66 -1.62 8.23
N GLN A 795 28.55 -2.43 9.29
CA GLN A 795 29.57 -3.40 9.65
C GLN A 795 29.63 -4.55 8.64
N ALA A 796 30.86 -4.90 8.26
CA ALA A 796 31.20 -6.13 7.56
C ALA A 796 31.65 -7.17 8.60
N HIS A 797 30.85 -8.23 8.84
CA HIS A 797 31.19 -9.25 9.84
C HIS A 797 30.90 -10.69 9.35
N GLY A 798 31.64 -11.10 8.30
CA GLY A 798 31.80 -12.51 7.89
C GLY A 798 30.60 -13.16 7.19
N ASN A 799 29.39 -12.63 7.36
CA ASN A 799 28.15 -13.21 6.84
C ASN A 799 27.46 -12.28 5.85
N HIS A 800 26.61 -12.84 4.99
CA HIS A 800 25.80 -12.06 4.08
C HIS A 800 24.75 -11.24 4.85
N ILE A 801 24.67 -9.95 4.54
CA ILE A 801 23.64 -9.04 5.07
C ILE A 801 23.15 -8.13 3.95
N VAL A 802 21.85 -7.84 4.00
CA VAL A 802 21.17 -6.98 3.03
C VAL A 802 20.55 -5.80 3.75
N TYR A 803 20.75 -4.61 3.20
CA TYR A 803 20.14 -3.37 3.65
C TYR A 803 19.30 -2.72 2.55
N ARG A 804 18.21 -2.06 2.93
CA ARG A 804 17.42 -1.19 2.02
C ARG A 804 16.72 -0.09 2.78
N ASN A 805 16.09 0.83 2.06
CA ASN A 805 15.32 1.95 2.64
C ASN A 805 16.12 2.72 3.71
N ILE A 806 17.40 2.98 3.41
CA ILE A 806 18.31 3.69 4.31
C ILE A 806 18.01 5.19 4.21
N TYR A 807 17.11 5.67 5.06
CA TYR A 807 16.67 7.07 5.07
C TYR A 807 17.25 7.81 6.27
N VAL A 808 17.75 9.02 6.05
CA VAL A 808 18.26 9.88 7.12
C VAL A 808 17.60 11.25 7.04
N LYS A 809 17.34 11.83 8.21
CA LYS A 809 16.94 13.22 8.39
C LYS A 809 17.91 13.83 9.37
N GLU A 810 18.72 14.75 8.89
CA GLU A 810 19.54 15.59 9.75
C GLU A 810 18.63 16.48 10.59
N LEU A 811 18.93 16.53 11.89
CA LEU A 811 18.32 17.47 12.81
C LEU A 811 19.14 18.76 12.80
N GLU A 812 18.54 19.85 13.26
CA GLU A 812 19.25 21.13 13.34
C GLU A 812 20.55 20.96 14.14
N PRO A 813 21.72 21.26 13.53
CA PRO A 813 23.01 21.13 14.19
C PRO A 813 23.02 21.90 15.51
N GLN A 814 23.39 21.24 16.60
CA GLN A 814 23.59 21.95 17.86
C GLN A 814 24.80 22.86 17.73
N ALA A 815 24.60 24.16 18.02
CA ALA A 815 25.71 25.10 18.13
C ALA A 815 26.57 24.71 19.33
N LEU A 816 27.80 24.28 19.08
CA LEU A 816 28.73 23.87 20.13
C LEU A 816 29.39 25.10 20.74
N GLN A 817 29.62 25.04 22.03
CA GLN A 817 30.35 26.06 22.77
C GLN A 817 31.86 25.83 22.64
N THR A 818 32.59 26.91 22.43
CA THR A 818 34.04 26.92 22.39
C THR A 818 34.57 27.99 23.34
N LEU A 819 35.77 27.79 23.87
CA LEU A 819 36.48 28.84 24.60
C LEU A 819 37.01 29.87 23.61
N SER A 820 36.95 31.15 23.98
CA SER A 820 37.70 32.18 23.25
C SER A 820 39.20 31.96 23.38
N GLU A 821 40.00 32.53 22.47
CA GLU A 821 41.46 32.42 22.56
C GLU A 821 42.00 33.05 23.85
N GLU A 822 41.37 34.11 24.34
CA GLU A 822 41.69 34.75 25.62
C GLU A 822 41.37 33.82 26.80
N GLU A 823 40.23 33.13 26.78
CA GLU A 823 39.85 32.18 27.83
C GLU A 823 40.81 30.98 27.88
N LYS A 824 41.19 30.45 26.71
CA LYS A 824 42.23 29.42 26.60
C LYS A 824 43.56 29.91 27.15
N ALA A 825 44.00 31.11 26.77
CA ALA A 825 45.24 31.71 27.26
C ALA A 825 45.22 31.96 28.77
N GLN A 826 44.04 32.24 29.34
CA GLN A 826 43.85 32.38 30.79
C GLN A 826 43.82 31.05 31.54
N GLY A 827 43.75 29.91 30.85
CA GLY A 827 43.72 28.57 31.45
C GLY A 827 42.32 28.09 31.84
N PHE A 828 41.26 28.59 31.19
CA PHE A 828 39.94 27.98 31.32
C PHE A 828 39.87 26.65 30.58
N GLU A 829 39.12 25.71 31.16
CA GLU A 829 38.68 24.46 30.55
C GLU A 829 37.15 24.46 30.41
N LEU A 830 36.64 23.94 29.29
CA LEU A 830 35.21 23.72 29.08
C LEU A 830 34.75 22.51 29.88
N LEU A 831 33.69 22.69 30.67
CA LEU A 831 33.01 21.58 31.35
C LEU A 831 31.81 21.06 30.56
N PHE A 832 31.27 21.86 29.65
CA PHE A 832 30.15 21.48 28.80
C PHE A 832 30.25 22.19 27.45
N ASP A 833 30.40 21.43 26.37
CA ASP A 833 30.56 21.94 25.01
C ASP A 833 29.22 22.07 24.26
N GLY A 834 28.10 21.77 24.93
CA GLY A 834 26.77 21.74 24.31
C GLY A 834 26.31 20.35 23.88
N SER A 835 27.20 19.36 23.76
CA SER A 835 26.89 18.06 23.12
C SER A 835 26.89 16.85 24.05
N SER A 836 27.65 16.89 25.14
CA SER A 836 27.93 15.70 25.96
C SER A 836 28.05 16.03 27.46
N LEU A 837 27.59 15.09 28.29
CA LEU A 837 27.78 15.10 29.75
C LEU A 837 29.05 14.35 30.18
N PHE A 838 30.03 14.17 29.27
CA PHE A 838 31.23 13.37 29.56
C PHE A 838 32.01 13.82 30.79
N GLN A 839 32.02 15.12 31.11
CA GLN A 839 32.68 15.67 32.31
C GLN A 839 31.80 15.62 33.57
N TRP A 840 30.59 15.07 33.48
CA TRP A 840 29.59 15.09 34.54
C TRP A 840 29.19 13.67 34.99
N THR A 841 28.68 13.58 36.21
CA THR A 841 28.17 12.37 36.87
C THR A 841 26.97 12.74 37.76
N GLY A 842 26.29 11.76 38.36
CA GLY A 842 25.08 11.97 39.15
C GLY A 842 23.81 11.94 38.29
N ASN A 843 22.97 12.98 38.38
CA ASN A 843 21.68 13.03 37.69
C ASN A 843 21.80 13.33 36.19
N THR A 844 22.38 12.39 35.43
CA THR A 844 22.47 12.46 33.97
C THR A 844 21.18 12.00 33.28
N ILE A 845 20.06 11.83 33.98
CA ILE A 845 18.78 11.46 33.39
C ILE A 845 17.90 12.70 33.17
N ASP A 846 17.79 13.55 34.20
CA ASP A 846 17.00 14.78 34.12
C ASP A 846 17.78 15.91 33.44
N TYR A 847 19.10 15.95 33.63
CA TYR A 847 19.97 16.89 32.94
C TYR A 847 20.35 16.32 31.57
N VAL A 848 20.08 17.09 30.50
CA VAL A 848 20.33 16.67 29.12
C VAL A 848 20.93 17.80 28.29
N PRO A 849 21.84 17.49 27.36
CA PRO A 849 22.23 18.42 26.30
C PRO A 849 21.06 18.63 25.33
N GLU A 850 20.68 19.89 25.09
CA GLU A 850 19.63 20.26 24.14
C GLU A 850 19.99 21.61 23.48
N ASN A 851 20.13 21.63 22.15
CA ASN A 851 20.41 22.85 21.38
C ASN A 851 21.65 23.63 21.87
N GLY A 852 22.67 22.92 22.37
CA GLY A 852 23.87 23.55 22.92
C GLY A 852 23.74 24.01 24.38
N ASP A 853 22.56 23.89 25.00
CA ASP A 853 22.33 24.17 26.42
C ASP A 853 22.32 22.88 27.25
N LEU A 854 22.63 23.00 28.53
CA LEU A 854 22.39 21.98 29.54
C LEU A 854 21.05 22.28 30.20
N VAL A 855 20.05 21.43 29.97
CA VAL A 855 18.67 21.65 30.44
C VAL A 855 18.30 20.60 31.48
N ILE A 856 17.67 21.04 32.57
CA ILE A 856 17.08 20.11 33.57
C ILE A 856 15.59 19.94 33.34
N TYR A 857 15.15 18.69 33.20
CA TYR A 857 13.75 18.28 33.13
C TYR A 857 13.43 17.31 34.28
N PRO A 858 12.99 17.81 35.45
CA PRO A 858 12.83 17.01 36.68
C PRO A 858 11.82 15.85 36.62
N LYS A 859 11.04 15.75 35.52
CA LYS A 859 10.01 14.72 35.33
C LYS A 859 10.50 13.52 34.52
N ARG A 860 11.80 13.43 34.20
CA ARG A 860 12.38 12.33 33.41
C ARG A 860 12.79 11.13 34.25
N GLY A 861 12.61 11.19 35.57
CA GLY A 861 12.81 10.08 36.49
C GLY A 861 14.23 9.96 37.05
N GLY A 862 15.09 10.96 36.78
CA GLY A 862 16.38 11.10 37.44
C GLY A 862 16.25 11.40 38.93
N LYS A 863 17.38 11.27 39.65
CA LYS A 863 17.45 11.49 41.09
C LYS A 863 18.76 12.17 41.46
N GLY A 864 18.69 13.05 42.47
CA GLY A 864 19.85 13.76 43.00
C GLY A 864 20.36 14.87 42.09
N ASN A 865 21.63 15.24 42.29
CA ASN A 865 22.27 16.40 41.68
C ASN A 865 23.19 16.00 40.53
N LEU A 866 23.51 16.95 39.66
CA LEU A 866 24.54 16.77 38.62
C LEU A 866 25.86 17.32 39.13
N PHE A 867 26.92 16.52 39.11
CA PHE A 867 28.26 16.90 39.58
C PHE A 867 29.30 16.76 38.47
N THR A 868 30.33 17.60 38.50
CA THR A 868 31.55 17.39 37.74
C THR A 868 32.23 16.08 38.17
N LYS A 869 32.87 15.34 37.26
CA LYS A 869 33.65 14.14 37.62
C LYS A 869 34.92 14.49 38.40
N LYS A 870 35.55 15.59 38.04
CA LYS A 870 36.76 16.12 38.68
C LYS A 870 36.39 16.91 39.95
N GLU A 871 37.23 16.83 40.97
CA GLU A 871 37.15 17.68 42.15
C GLU A 871 38.02 18.92 41.96
N TYR A 872 37.57 20.05 42.52
CA TYR A 872 38.25 21.34 42.47
C TYR A 872 38.46 21.89 43.88
N ALA A 873 39.64 22.48 44.13
CA ALA A 873 39.97 23.16 45.38
C ALA A 873 39.70 24.67 45.26
N ASN A 874 40.65 25.41 44.69
CA ASN A 874 40.49 26.82 44.35
C ASN A 874 40.22 26.97 42.86
N PHE A 875 39.21 27.75 42.48
CA PHE A 875 38.81 27.87 41.09
C PHE A 875 38.07 29.17 40.78
N HIS A 876 38.07 29.51 39.50
CA HIS A 876 37.21 30.50 38.88
C HIS A 876 36.25 29.77 37.93
N PHE A 877 34.98 29.69 38.31
CA PHE A 877 33.93 29.05 37.54
C PHE A 877 33.07 30.10 36.87
N LYS A 878 32.80 29.96 35.58
CA LYS A 878 31.93 30.84 34.81
C LYS A 878 30.84 30.00 34.13
N PHE A 879 29.62 30.50 34.20
CA PHE A 879 28.48 29.88 33.55
C PHE A 879 27.36 30.90 33.34
N ASP A 880 26.51 30.63 32.37
CA ASP A 880 25.28 31.35 32.17
C ASP A 880 24.10 30.48 32.60
N PHE A 881 23.06 31.09 33.13
CA PHE A 881 21.81 30.40 33.47
C PHE A 881 20.59 31.20 33.06
N LYS A 882 19.49 30.48 32.81
CA LYS A 882 18.18 31.06 32.46
C LYS A 882 17.10 30.41 33.29
N LEU A 883 16.46 31.22 34.12
CA LEU A 883 15.40 30.81 35.05
C LEU A 883 14.06 30.69 34.33
N THR A 884 13.23 29.74 34.77
CA THR A 884 11.77 29.75 34.57
C THR A 884 11.07 30.30 35.82
N PRO A 885 9.78 30.67 35.75
CA PRO A 885 9.05 31.15 36.91
C PRO A 885 9.11 30.16 38.08
N GLY A 886 9.51 30.66 39.26
CA GLY A 886 9.66 29.87 40.48
C GLY A 886 10.83 28.89 40.49
N ALA A 887 11.74 28.96 39.51
CA ALA A 887 12.87 28.04 39.42
C ALA A 887 13.81 28.16 40.63
N ASN A 888 14.18 27.00 41.18
CA ASN A 888 15.14 26.85 42.26
C ASN A 888 16.18 25.77 41.90
N ASN A 889 17.44 26.14 42.08
CA ASN A 889 18.60 25.28 41.93
C ASN A 889 19.72 25.83 42.84
N GLY A 890 20.78 25.06 43.02
CA GLY A 890 21.99 25.52 43.70
C GLY A 890 23.22 25.28 42.85
N LEU A 891 24.23 26.13 42.98
CA LEU A 891 25.59 25.78 42.59
C LEU A 891 26.32 25.22 43.80
N GLY A 892 26.40 23.90 43.89
CA GLY A 892 27.24 23.21 44.85
C GLY A 892 28.71 23.42 44.50
N ILE A 893 29.50 23.86 45.45
CA ILE A 893 30.95 23.99 45.34
C ILE A 893 31.64 23.19 46.44
N ARG A 894 32.77 22.57 46.09
CA ARG A 894 33.53 21.66 46.99
C ARG A 894 32.63 20.60 47.65
N ALA A 895 31.61 20.14 46.92
CA ALA A 895 30.62 19.21 47.42
C ALA A 895 31.07 17.76 47.24
N PRO A 896 30.86 16.87 48.22
CA PRO A 896 30.99 15.43 48.01
C PRO A 896 29.86 14.89 47.11
N LEU A 897 30.03 13.69 46.56
CA LEU A 897 29.00 13.05 45.72
C LEU A 897 27.76 12.58 46.50
N THR A 898 27.85 12.46 47.83
CA THR A 898 26.80 11.92 48.69
C THR A 898 26.51 12.86 49.85
N GLY A 899 25.25 12.86 50.31
CA GLY A 899 24.75 13.77 51.33
C GLY A 899 24.05 14.99 50.73
N ASP A 900 23.50 15.83 51.60
CA ASP A 900 22.87 17.08 51.18
C ASP A 900 23.94 18.11 50.84
N ALA A 901 24.20 18.30 49.55
CA ALA A 901 25.27 19.15 49.04
C ALA A 901 25.19 20.61 49.51
N ALA A 902 24.02 21.08 49.97
CA ALA A 902 23.87 22.39 50.59
C ALA A 902 24.59 22.52 51.94
N TYR A 903 24.74 21.41 52.68
CA TYR A 903 25.34 21.38 54.03
C TYR A 903 26.66 20.60 54.09
N VAL A 904 26.77 19.48 53.38
CA VAL A 904 28.02 18.68 53.32
C VAL A 904 29.00 19.17 52.25
N GLY A 905 28.60 20.18 51.47
CA GLY A 905 29.46 21.03 50.65
C GLY A 905 29.22 22.51 51.00
N MET A 906 29.22 23.37 49.98
CA MET A 906 28.65 24.72 50.07
C MET A 906 27.72 24.96 48.88
N GLU A 907 26.56 25.54 49.11
CA GLU A 907 25.64 25.96 48.05
C GLU A 907 25.69 27.47 47.82
N LEU A 908 25.81 27.85 46.55
CA LEU A 908 25.53 29.21 46.08
C LEU A 908 24.17 29.23 45.40
N GLN A 909 23.25 30.03 45.92
CA GLN A 909 21.85 29.95 45.55
C GLN A 909 21.58 30.36 44.07
N ILE A 910 20.78 29.59 43.33
CA ILE A 910 20.27 29.90 41.98
C ILE A 910 18.74 29.92 42.02
N LEU A 911 18.14 31.10 42.12
CA LEU A 911 16.73 31.22 42.50
C LEU A 911 16.01 32.34 41.76
N ASP A 912 14.80 32.07 41.30
CA ASP A 912 13.81 33.12 41.02
C ASP A 912 13.21 33.63 42.34
N ASN A 913 13.91 34.56 42.97
CA ASN A 913 13.49 35.16 44.23
C ASN A 913 12.29 36.14 44.09
N THR A 914 11.68 36.25 42.91
CA THR A 914 10.47 37.06 42.68
C THR A 914 9.19 36.23 42.77
N ALA A 915 9.30 34.89 42.75
CA ALA A 915 8.15 34.01 42.77
C ALA A 915 7.42 34.04 44.13
N PRO A 916 6.06 33.98 44.16
CA PRO A 916 5.27 34.05 45.40
C PRO A 916 5.64 33.01 46.45
N VAL A 917 6.11 31.83 46.04
CA VAL A 917 6.55 30.75 46.93
C VAL A 917 7.76 31.14 47.79
N TYR A 918 8.51 32.18 47.39
CA TYR A 918 9.70 32.67 48.09
C TYR A 918 9.50 34.05 48.74
N ALA A 919 8.26 34.38 49.14
CA ALA A 919 7.95 35.68 49.76
C ALA A 919 8.68 35.95 51.10
N ASN A 920 9.07 34.90 51.82
CA ASN A 920 9.62 34.98 53.18
C ASN A 920 11.08 34.53 53.30
N LEU A 921 11.89 34.76 52.26
CA LEU A 921 13.32 34.41 52.26
C LEU A 921 14.10 35.18 53.33
N GLN A 922 14.98 34.48 54.05
CA GLN A 922 16.01 35.10 54.89
C GLN A 922 17.12 35.72 54.03
N PRO A 923 17.88 36.71 54.54
CA PRO A 923 18.91 37.40 53.76
C PRO A 923 19.93 36.48 53.07
N TYR A 924 20.31 35.38 53.72
CA TYR A 924 21.27 34.38 53.21
C TYR A 924 20.65 33.33 52.26
N GLN A 925 19.36 33.44 51.93
CA GLN A 925 18.67 32.50 51.02
C GLN A 925 18.39 33.09 49.63
N TYR A 926 18.75 34.35 49.40
CA TYR A 926 18.59 35.00 48.10
C TYR A 926 19.67 34.53 47.12
N HIS A 927 19.38 34.64 45.81
CA HIS A 927 20.31 34.28 44.74
C HIS A 927 21.72 34.86 44.96
N GLY A 928 22.74 34.05 44.67
CA GLY A 928 24.14 34.41 44.81
C GLY A 928 24.70 34.36 46.24
N SER A 929 23.85 34.16 47.26
CA SER A 929 24.29 33.98 48.65
C SER A 929 25.00 32.65 48.82
N VAL A 930 25.97 32.59 49.74
CA VAL A 930 26.40 31.31 50.32
C VAL A 930 25.27 30.89 51.27
N TYR A 931 24.54 29.85 50.90
CA TYR A 931 23.29 29.47 51.56
C TYR A 931 23.52 29.24 53.06
N GLY A 932 22.78 29.97 53.89
CA GLY A 932 22.89 29.88 55.36
C GLY A 932 24.06 30.66 55.99
N ILE A 933 25.00 31.18 55.18
CA ILE A 933 26.30 31.70 55.67
C ILE A 933 26.52 33.18 55.30
N ILE A 934 26.51 33.56 54.02
CA ILE A 934 26.86 34.93 53.59
C ILE A 934 25.77 35.45 52.64
N PRO A 935 25.04 36.53 53.00
CA PRO A 935 24.04 37.13 52.13
C PRO A 935 24.68 37.88 50.94
N ALA A 936 24.09 37.74 49.76
CA ALA A 936 24.46 38.51 48.57
C ALA A 936 23.61 39.80 48.41
N LYS A 937 24.15 40.77 47.66
CA LYS A 937 23.40 41.94 47.20
C LYS A 937 22.27 41.51 46.24
N LYS A 938 21.11 42.13 46.38
CA LYS A 938 19.90 41.86 45.56
C LYS A 938 19.80 42.85 44.39
N GLY A 939 18.97 42.51 43.40
CA GLY A 939 18.57 43.45 42.32
C GLY A 939 19.39 43.35 41.02
N PHE A 940 20.29 42.37 40.90
CA PHE A 940 21.18 42.22 39.74
C PHE A 940 20.79 41.07 38.80
N LEU A 941 19.75 40.31 39.14
CA LEU A 941 19.15 39.33 38.23
C LEU A 941 18.41 40.06 37.10
N LYS A 942 18.57 39.54 35.89
CA LYS A 942 17.71 39.91 34.76
C LYS A 942 16.30 39.32 34.93
N PRO A 943 15.30 39.84 34.19
CA PRO A 943 13.96 39.28 34.17
C PRO A 943 13.94 37.76 33.91
N VAL A 944 12.97 37.06 34.50
CA VAL A 944 12.76 35.63 34.27
C VAL A 944 12.59 35.34 32.78
N GLY A 945 13.28 34.33 32.27
CA GLY A 945 13.35 34.03 30.84
C GLY A 945 14.52 34.70 30.10
N GLU A 946 15.32 35.53 30.76
CA GLU A 946 16.58 36.06 30.20
C GLU A 946 17.82 35.31 30.71
N TRP A 947 18.91 35.38 29.95
CA TRP A 947 20.19 34.78 30.31
C TRP A 947 20.98 35.69 31.26
N ASN A 948 21.30 35.14 32.43
CA ASN A 948 22.19 35.73 33.43
C ASN A 948 23.59 35.13 33.29
N GLN A 949 24.63 35.95 33.44
CA GLN A 949 26.02 35.48 33.48
C GLN A 949 26.53 35.52 34.91
N GLN A 950 27.04 34.40 35.42
CA GLN A 950 27.57 34.29 36.76
C GLN A 950 29.02 33.79 36.75
N GLU A 951 29.85 34.46 37.55
CA GLU A 951 31.20 34.03 37.86
C GLU A 951 31.33 33.77 39.36
N VAL A 952 32.02 32.70 39.70
CA VAL A 952 32.29 32.30 41.07
C VAL A 952 33.78 32.08 41.22
N ILE A 953 34.39 32.83 42.12
CA ILE A 953 35.78 32.65 42.51
C ILE A 953 35.78 32.09 43.93
N ALA A 954 36.24 30.85 44.08
CA ALA A 954 36.47 30.22 45.37
C ALA A 954 37.99 30.11 45.59
N ASP A 955 38.53 30.92 46.50
CA ASP A 955 39.96 30.99 46.80
C ASP A 955 40.19 30.90 48.31
N GLY A 956 40.58 29.70 48.78
CA GLY A 956 40.62 29.39 50.20
C GLY A 956 39.24 29.56 50.85
N ASN A 957 39.18 30.37 51.90
CA ASN A 957 37.93 30.71 52.61
C ASN A 957 37.14 31.84 51.93
N ARG A 958 37.73 32.52 50.96
CA ARG A 958 37.11 33.68 50.31
C ARG A 958 36.27 33.22 49.13
N ILE A 959 34.99 33.54 49.19
CA ILE A 959 34.02 33.28 48.12
C ILE A 959 33.61 34.61 47.52
N LYS A 960 33.69 34.70 46.19
CA LYS A 960 33.24 35.86 45.43
C LYS A 960 32.27 35.44 44.34
N VAL A 961 31.12 36.11 44.26
CA VAL A 961 30.10 35.91 43.23
C VAL A 961 29.91 37.21 42.46
N ILE A 962 30.07 37.13 41.14
CA ILE A 962 29.86 38.22 40.19
C ILE A 962 28.65 37.83 39.34
N LEU A 963 27.63 38.68 39.28
CA LEU A 963 26.41 38.46 38.50
C LEU A 963 26.21 39.61 37.53
N ASN A 964 26.13 39.30 36.24
CA ASN A 964 25.94 40.26 35.15
C ASN A 964 26.94 41.43 35.22
N GLY A 965 28.18 41.16 35.64
CA GLY A 965 29.26 42.14 35.78
C GLY A 965 29.39 42.82 37.15
N GLU A 966 28.40 42.67 38.05
CA GLU A 966 28.46 43.25 39.40
C GLU A 966 28.92 42.24 40.45
N VAL A 967 29.80 42.66 41.36
CA VAL A 967 30.17 41.87 42.56
C VAL A 967 29.03 41.92 43.57
N ILE A 968 28.27 40.82 43.67
CA ILE A 968 27.12 40.70 44.58
C ILE A 968 27.49 40.03 45.91
N LEU A 969 28.58 39.28 45.95
CA LEU A 969 29.14 38.68 47.18
C LEU A 969 30.66 38.68 47.08
N ASP A 970 31.34 39.10 48.16
CA ASP A 970 32.79 38.96 48.33
C ASP A 970 33.08 38.86 49.83
N GLY A 971 33.22 37.64 50.35
CA GLY A 971 33.29 37.41 51.79
C GLY A 971 34.16 36.21 52.18
N ASP A 972 34.64 36.21 53.42
CA ASP A 972 35.40 35.12 54.02
C ASP A 972 34.48 34.28 54.92
N ILE A 973 34.34 32.98 54.61
CA ILE A 973 33.44 32.08 55.31
C ILE A 973 33.87 31.80 56.76
N ALA A 974 35.17 31.90 57.08
CA ALA A 974 35.65 31.71 58.45
C ALA A 974 35.28 32.92 59.32
N GLU A 975 35.38 34.13 58.78
CA GLU A 975 34.94 35.32 59.51
C GLU A 975 33.41 35.35 59.65
N ALA A 976 32.67 34.97 58.60
CA ALA A 976 31.20 34.92 58.62
C ALA A 976 30.63 33.92 59.64
N THR A 977 31.41 32.93 60.06
CA THR A 977 30.96 31.86 60.98
C THR A 977 31.65 31.86 62.35
N LYS A 978 32.45 32.88 62.65
CA LYS A 978 33.21 33.00 63.90
C LYS A 978 32.34 32.93 65.17
N GLY A 979 31.08 33.33 65.08
CA GLY A 979 30.08 33.28 66.16
C GLY A 979 29.06 32.14 66.04
N GLY A 980 29.31 31.15 65.19
CA GLY A 980 28.32 30.18 64.73
C GLY A 980 27.73 30.56 63.37
N THR A 981 26.98 29.64 62.77
CA THR A 981 26.34 29.83 61.46
C THR A 981 25.12 30.76 61.57
N PRO A 982 24.92 31.72 60.64
CA PRO A 982 23.76 32.63 60.68
C PRO A 982 22.39 31.98 60.58
N ASP A 983 22.29 30.76 60.03
CA ASP A 983 21.06 29.97 59.99
C ASP A 983 20.88 29.04 61.20
N HIS A 984 21.86 29.03 62.11
CA HIS A 984 21.93 28.17 63.30
C HIS A 984 21.88 26.66 63.00
N LYS A 985 22.32 26.25 61.81
CA LYS A 985 22.45 24.83 61.42
C LYS A 985 23.90 24.40 61.29
N GLU A 986 24.13 23.09 61.32
CA GLU A 986 25.47 22.54 61.06
C GLU A 986 25.76 22.48 59.56
N HIS A 987 26.92 23.01 59.17
CA HIS A 987 27.44 22.99 57.80
C HIS A 987 28.78 22.24 57.76
N PRO A 988 28.77 20.91 57.90
CA PRO A 988 30.01 20.12 57.99
C PRO A 988 30.92 20.25 56.76
N GLY A 989 30.37 20.63 55.61
CA GLY A 989 31.11 20.80 54.37
C GLY A 989 31.74 22.17 54.14
N LEU A 990 31.48 23.15 55.03
CA LEU A 990 31.85 24.55 54.80
C LEU A 990 33.34 24.75 54.51
N PHE A 991 34.20 23.95 55.15
CA PHE A 991 35.66 24.02 55.02
C PHE A 991 36.27 22.83 54.27
N ASN A 992 35.50 22.14 53.42
CA ASN A 992 36.05 21.10 52.57
C ASN A 992 37.23 21.67 51.74
N PRO A 993 38.41 21.01 51.72
CA PRO A 993 39.57 21.53 51.02
C PRO A 993 39.42 21.45 49.49
N LYS A 994 38.59 20.51 49.02
CA LYS A 994 38.22 20.31 47.62
C LYS A 994 36.92 19.51 47.56
N GLY A 995 36.30 19.48 46.38
CA GLY A 995 35.19 18.61 46.07
C GLY A 995 34.61 18.96 44.69
N HIS A 996 33.46 18.41 44.36
CA HIS A 996 32.82 18.62 43.07
C HIS A 996 32.15 19.99 42.97
N ILE A 997 32.10 20.51 41.74
CA ILE A 997 31.16 21.57 41.34
C ILE A 997 29.90 20.88 40.81
N GLY A 998 28.71 21.31 41.21
CA GLY A 998 27.46 20.68 40.77
C GLY A 998 26.25 21.59 40.74
N PHE A 999 25.23 21.18 39.98
CA PHE A 999 23.92 21.81 39.96
C PHE A 999 22.96 21.01 40.84
N LEU A 1000 22.44 21.67 41.86
CA LEU A 1000 21.62 21.09 42.93
C LEU A 1000 20.15 21.26 42.56
N GLY A 1001 19.59 20.32 41.80
CA GLY A 1001 18.22 20.41 41.29
C GLY A 1001 17.17 20.43 42.40
N HIS A 1002 16.23 21.39 42.37
CA HIS A 1002 15.09 21.47 43.29
C HIS A 1002 13.73 21.33 42.61
N GLY A 1003 13.65 20.50 41.56
CA GLY A 1003 12.37 20.13 40.94
C GLY A 1003 11.80 21.14 39.93
N ASN A 1004 12.57 22.15 39.54
CA ASN A 1004 12.20 23.10 38.49
C ASN A 1004 13.03 22.94 37.22
N GLU A 1005 12.45 23.32 36.08
CA GLU A 1005 13.16 23.44 34.81
C GLU A 1005 14.02 24.71 34.80
N LEU A 1006 15.24 24.62 34.28
CA LEU A 1006 16.07 25.77 33.92
C LEU A 1006 17.16 25.34 32.93
N ARG A 1007 17.88 26.32 32.40
CA ARG A 1007 18.92 26.10 31.39
C ARG A 1007 20.25 26.68 31.84
N PHE A 1008 21.33 26.01 31.48
CA PHE A 1008 22.71 26.44 31.69
C PHE A 1008 23.49 26.40 30.37
N ARG A 1009 24.46 27.30 30.22
CA ARG A 1009 25.40 27.28 29.08
C ARG A 1009 26.70 27.98 29.46
N ASN A 1010 27.65 28.00 28.53
CA ASN A 1010 28.97 28.60 28.68
C ASN A 1010 29.71 28.14 29.94
N ILE A 1011 29.64 26.84 30.24
CA ILE A 1011 30.10 26.29 31.53
C ILE A 1011 31.58 25.95 31.45
N ARG A 1012 32.39 26.70 32.19
CA ARG A 1012 33.85 26.62 32.13
C ARG A 1012 34.48 26.94 33.48
N VAL A 1013 35.64 26.35 33.73
CA VAL A 1013 36.35 26.48 34.99
C VAL A 1013 37.83 26.73 34.75
N LYS A 1014 38.45 27.49 35.63
CA LYS A 1014 39.90 27.67 35.70
C LYS A 1014 40.33 27.33 37.11
N GLU A 1015 41.26 26.39 37.27
CA GLU A 1015 41.88 26.16 38.57
C GLU A 1015 42.79 27.33 38.95
N LEU A 1016 42.75 27.70 40.23
CA LEU A 1016 43.60 28.74 40.79
C LEU A 1016 44.69 28.06 41.63
N VAL A 1017 45.95 28.30 41.26
CA VAL A 1017 47.08 27.82 42.05
C VAL A 1017 47.12 28.61 43.36
N PRO A 1018 47.23 27.96 44.54
CA PRO A 1018 47.45 28.67 45.78
C PRO A 1018 48.69 29.57 45.63
N ILE A 1019 48.56 30.85 45.95
CA ILE A 1019 49.74 31.72 46.01
C ILE A 1019 50.60 31.18 47.15
N GLU A 1020 51.71 30.50 46.83
CA GLU A 1020 52.76 30.23 47.81
C GLU A 1020 53.24 31.59 48.34
N THR A 1021 52.77 31.96 49.53
CA THR A 1021 53.40 33.01 50.30
C THR A 1021 54.78 32.48 50.66
N LYS A 1022 55.79 32.91 49.89
CA LYS A 1022 57.20 32.71 50.22
C LYS A 1022 57.43 33.24 51.64
N SER A 1023 57.38 32.33 52.61
CA SER A 1023 57.91 32.54 53.95
C SER A 1023 59.38 32.92 53.79
N LYS A 1024 59.69 34.20 54.03
CA LYS A 1024 61.06 34.66 54.22
C LYS A 1024 61.61 33.89 55.42
N LYS A 1025 62.36 32.81 55.17
CA LYS A 1025 63.36 32.32 56.13
C LYS A 1025 64.28 33.49 56.45
N ARG A 1026 64.15 34.04 57.66
CA ARG A 1026 65.20 34.85 58.28
C ARG A 1026 66.44 33.95 58.39
N LYS A 1027 67.58 34.54 58.01
CA LYS A 1027 68.92 33.94 58.02
C LYS A 1027 69.28 33.33 59.36
#